data_AF-A0A4Y2JWB5-F1
#
_entry.id   AF-A0A4Y2JWB5-F1
#
_cell.length_a   1.000
_cell.length_b   1.000
_cell.length_c   1.000
_cell.angle_alpha   90.00
_cell.angle_beta   90.00
_cell.angle_gamma   90.00
#
_symmetry.space_group_name_H-M   'P 1'
#
loop_
_entity.id
_entity.type
_entity.pdbx_description
1 polymer ?
#
loop_
_entity_poly.entity_id
_entity_poly.type
_entity_poly.pdbx_seq_one_letter_code
_entity_poly.pdbx_strand_id
1 'polypeptide(L)'
;MPSGKYDKPVVIDNHDGTVSFKYDPKEIGTHELQIRFNDEPIQGSPYKFHIDSIGNGLITAYGSGLVQGVAGEPCCITISNKNNAIGKIDVSVNGPLRTEVTCHDNKDGTMTITYVPPSPGEYKVSIKAGNQHIRGSPFTTKVTAEGRKRSQITIGHSSEVSLEVQEKDVKCLNASIVAPSGLEEPCFVKKRQDGSLGISFTPREEGEHLIHVKKLGKILAGSPFKINVLAKDIGNASKVKVTGNGLKEGKTQQENQFILHTSDAGFGGINFSVEGRSAAELKCEDKDGVIICSYKPTEPGYYVVNVKFADHHIPGSPFTVKVTGPGSNIIRETIKKKIDQAPVVDIGQEASLIFRLPGTNAFDMAAKVTNPTGVTDDAVITDKEDCLYGVYFTPKEPGIHTISVRCKDIHIPGSPFQFTVGANTNFGAHKVHAGGLGLERGGANEPCEFNLYTKEAGPGILGISVEGKSRAEINVKDVSPGVYSVIYKVGEPGEYRVGIKFNDEPIPDSPFKVYMLPEVGEARKIELGHIPDAGLQVNKPIAFTIQMNGAKGLIDGKVISPSGTEDDCFVSPIDEDSWALRFIPHENGIHQIHLRHNGTHIPQSPFRIVIGHDDADPAAVQASGNGLKEIKSGIKTDFLINTCNAGAGQLAVTIDGPSKVSMDCTEVVEGYKVRYTPLAPGDYFVTIKYNGYHIVGSPFKVPCTGTAVAEPGSHETSSVVVETVTKQSKHKGDQLPRFRSNPAKITSKGPGLKKAITHKMNSFQINCQDAGNNILFVSLYGPKGPCDEIHVKHTGRSIYNITYMVKDRGEHILIAKYGTDHIPGSPFKVECT
;
A
#
# COMPACT_ATOMS: atom_id res chain seq x y z
N MET A 1 -7.16 21.58 20.22
CA MET A 1 -8.61 21.66 20.49
C MET A 1 -9.33 22.17 19.24
N PRO A 2 -10.65 21.95 19.08
CA PRO A 2 -11.44 22.37 17.91
C PRO A 2 -11.33 23.86 17.60
N SER A 3 -11.18 24.72 18.62
CA SER A 3 -10.95 26.15 18.45
C SER A 3 -9.58 26.54 17.89
N GLY A 4 -8.69 25.58 17.65
CA GLY A 4 -7.29 25.81 17.28
C GLY A 4 -6.38 26.13 18.48
N LYS A 5 -6.92 26.20 19.70
CA LYS A 5 -6.13 26.38 20.93
C LYS A 5 -5.47 25.07 21.39
N TYR A 6 -4.40 25.20 22.17
CA TYR A 6 -3.64 24.09 22.76
C TYR A 6 -3.92 23.97 24.26
N ASP A 7 -4.10 22.73 24.75
CA ASP A 7 -4.17 22.41 26.18
C ASP A 7 -3.25 21.20 26.44
N LYS A 8 -2.78 21.02 27.69
CA LYS A 8 -1.80 19.99 28.05
C LYS A 8 -2.44 18.88 28.88
N PRO A 9 -2.34 17.61 28.45
CA PRO A 9 -2.72 16.47 29.29
C PRO A 9 -1.83 16.35 30.53
N VAL A 10 -2.38 15.74 31.57
CA VAL A 10 -1.58 15.25 32.70
C VAL A 10 -0.95 13.93 32.29
N VAL A 11 0.37 13.84 32.43
CA VAL A 11 1.15 12.62 32.17
C VAL A 11 1.38 11.91 33.51
N ILE A 12 1.06 10.63 33.56
CA ILE A 12 1.18 9.77 34.74
C ILE A 12 2.11 8.62 34.36
N ASP A 13 3.27 8.52 35.02
CA ASP A 13 4.15 7.37 34.90
C ASP A 13 3.59 6.22 35.74
N ASN A 14 3.33 5.07 35.11
CA ASN A 14 2.74 3.92 35.78
C ASN A 14 3.81 3.04 36.49
N HIS A 15 5.10 3.37 36.34
CA HIS A 15 6.25 2.67 36.95
C HIS A 15 6.40 1.18 36.58
N ASP A 16 5.73 0.72 35.52
CA ASP A 16 5.83 -0.62 34.94
C ASP A 16 6.44 -0.60 33.51
N GLY A 17 6.99 0.55 33.11
CA GLY A 17 7.47 0.81 31.75
C GLY A 17 6.43 1.44 30.82
N THR A 18 5.22 1.71 31.31
CA THR A 18 4.16 2.41 30.56
C THR A 18 3.83 3.78 31.15
N VAL A 19 3.21 4.65 30.34
CA VAL A 19 2.81 6.02 30.73
C VAL A 19 1.36 6.27 30.33
N SER A 20 0.54 6.75 31.26
CA SER A 20 -0.86 7.10 31.05
C SER A 20 -1.04 8.60 30.85
N PHE A 21 -1.95 9.01 29.96
CA PHE A 21 -2.29 10.41 29.72
C PHE A 21 -3.75 10.68 30.13
N LYS A 22 -3.97 11.65 31.01
CA LYS A 22 -5.32 12.08 31.43
C LYS A 22 -5.61 13.49 30.92
N TYR A 23 -6.73 13.65 30.22
CA TYR A 23 -7.15 14.94 29.66
C TYR A 23 -8.66 15.12 29.76
N ASP A 24 -9.11 16.22 30.37
CA ASP A 24 -10.52 16.60 30.45
C ASP A 24 -10.83 17.68 29.39
N PRO A 25 -11.48 17.32 28.27
CA PRO A 25 -11.75 18.25 27.18
C PRO A 25 -12.81 19.28 27.55
N LYS A 26 -12.57 20.54 27.17
CA LYS A 26 -13.42 21.71 27.49
C LYS A 26 -14.25 22.22 26.32
N GLU A 27 -14.00 21.71 25.12
CA GLU A 27 -14.64 22.16 23.88
C GLU A 27 -15.38 21.00 23.20
N ILE A 28 -16.38 21.35 22.40
CA ILE A 28 -17.11 20.40 21.56
C ILE A 28 -16.47 20.46 20.16
N GLY A 29 -16.18 19.30 19.58
CA GLY A 29 -15.59 19.10 18.27
C GLY A 29 -14.41 18.12 18.29
N THR A 30 -13.78 17.94 17.13
CA THR A 30 -12.61 17.08 16.97
C THR A 30 -11.37 17.68 17.64
N HIS A 31 -10.83 16.97 18.62
CA HIS A 31 -9.58 17.27 19.29
C HIS A 31 -8.45 16.45 18.64
N GLU A 32 -7.25 17.01 18.66
CA GLU A 32 -6.03 16.33 18.26
C GLU A 32 -5.08 16.34 19.46
N LEU A 33 -4.64 15.14 19.88
CA LEU A 33 -3.67 14.94 20.92
C LEU A 33 -2.35 14.51 20.29
N GLN A 34 -1.37 15.41 20.38
CA GLN A 34 0.00 15.13 19.97
C GLN A 34 0.78 14.62 21.17
N ILE A 35 1.20 13.36 21.09
CA ILE A 35 2.13 12.76 22.04
C ILE A 35 3.49 12.66 21.37
N ARG A 36 4.53 13.09 22.08
CA ARG A 36 5.93 13.03 21.64
C ARG A 36 6.78 12.40 22.72
N PHE A 37 7.76 11.61 22.31
CA PHE A 37 8.83 11.07 23.15
C PHE A 37 10.16 11.58 22.58
N ASN A 38 10.96 12.29 23.37
CA ASN A 38 12.17 13.00 22.91
C ASN A 38 11.92 13.92 21.69
N ASP A 39 10.87 14.73 21.75
CA ASP A 39 10.44 15.66 20.68
C ASP A 39 9.99 15.00 19.35
N GLU A 40 10.08 13.68 19.24
CA GLU A 40 9.57 12.87 18.12
C GLU A 40 8.15 12.36 18.43
N PRO A 41 7.19 12.41 17.48
CA PRO A 41 5.86 11.86 17.68
C PRO A 41 5.91 10.34 17.83
N ILE A 42 5.20 9.80 18.83
CA ILE A 42 5.06 8.35 19.00
C ILE A 42 4.14 7.75 17.93
N GLN A 43 4.26 6.45 17.67
CA GLN A 43 3.46 5.72 16.69
C GLN A 43 1.94 5.93 16.95
N GLY A 44 1.23 6.45 15.95
CA GLY A 44 -0.21 6.77 16.03
C GLY A 44 -0.55 8.21 16.44
N SER A 45 0.44 9.03 16.83
CA SER A 45 0.27 10.47 17.08
C SER A 45 0.26 11.27 15.75
N PRO A 46 -0.64 12.27 15.55
CA PRO A 46 -1.62 12.76 16.50
C PRO A 46 -2.86 11.86 16.60
N TYR A 47 -3.25 11.56 17.83
CA TYR A 47 -4.51 10.87 18.12
C TYR A 47 -5.66 11.86 17.96
N LYS A 48 -6.61 11.56 17.06
CA LYS A 48 -7.81 12.40 16.89
C LYS A 48 -8.98 11.78 17.64
N PHE A 49 -9.65 12.57 18.47
CA PHE A 49 -10.87 12.14 19.15
C PHE A 49 -11.89 13.26 19.16
N HIS A 50 -13.16 12.92 18.93
CA HIS A 50 -14.25 13.90 18.86
C HIS A 50 -14.95 14.02 20.22
N ILE A 51 -15.15 15.26 20.67
CA ILE A 51 -15.85 15.57 21.92
C ILE A 51 -17.19 16.21 21.56
N ASP A 52 -18.31 15.67 22.03
CA ASP A 52 -19.65 16.16 21.68
C ASP A 52 -20.23 17.05 22.79
N SER A 53 -21.35 17.75 22.52
CA SER A 53 -22.03 18.55 23.54
C SER A 53 -22.58 17.67 24.65
N ILE A 54 -22.20 17.97 25.89
CA ILE A 54 -22.81 17.36 27.08
C ILE A 54 -24.17 18.02 27.27
N GLY A 55 -25.17 17.48 26.59
CA GLY A 55 -26.55 17.95 26.68
C GLY A 55 -27.49 16.95 26.03
N ASN A 56 -28.21 16.20 26.86
CA ASN A 56 -29.40 15.36 26.59
C ASN A 56 -29.31 13.85 26.93
N GLY A 57 -28.39 13.41 27.79
CA GLY A 57 -28.49 12.06 28.38
C GLY A 57 -28.32 10.90 27.38
N LEU A 58 -27.55 11.13 26.31
CA LEU A 58 -27.21 10.12 25.32
C LEU A 58 -26.01 9.30 25.81
N ILE A 59 -26.08 7.98 25.60
CA ILE A 59 -25.03 7.01 25.91
C ILE A 59 -23.84 7.22 24.96
N THR A 60 -22.63 7.32 25.50
CA THR A 60 -21.38 7.57 24.73
C THR A 60 -20.35 6.47 24.98
N ALA A 61 -19.46 6.18 24.02
CA ALA A 61 -18.39 5.20 24.18
C ALA A 61 -17.02 5.80 23.79
N TYR A 62 -15.97 5.50 24.56
CA TYR A 62 -14.60 5.96 24.36
C TYR A 62 -13.58 4.92 24.85
N GLY A 63 -12.39 4.86 24.27
CA GLY A 63 -11.34 3.92 24.69
C GLY A 63 -10.47 3.46 23.52
N SER A 64 -9.27 2.94 23.80
CA SER A 64 -8.32 2.51 22.76
C SER A 64 -8.91 1.43 21.86
N GLY A 65 -9.70 0.52 22.44
CA GLY A 65 -10.41 -0.54 21.72
C GLY A 65 -11.54 -0.09 20.81
N LEU A 66 -11.75 1.21 20.61
CA LEU A 66 -12.63 1.74 19.54
C LEU A 66 -11.84 2.22 18.31
N VAL A 67 -10.50 2.26 18.39
CA VAL A 67 -9.63 2.91 17.40
C VAL A 67 -8.47 2.02 16.98
N GLN A 68 -7.74 1.43 17.94
CA GLN A 68 -6.59 0.55 17.66
C GLN A 68 -6.41 -0.57 18.70
N GLY A 69 -5.75 -1.67 18.30
CA GLY A 69 -5.41 -2.80 19.17
C GLY A 69 -4.19 -3.57 18.67
N VAL A 70 -3.73 -4.54 19.46
CA VAL A 70 -2.65 -5.47 19.08
C VAL A 70 -3.18 -6.89 19.19
N ALA A 71 -2.85 -7.73 18.21
CA ALA A 71 -3.34 -9.11 18.19
C ALA A 71 -2.82 -9.87 19.42
N GLY A 72 -3.73 -10.44 20.20
CA GLY A 72 -3.45 -11.13 21.46
C GLY A 72 -3.44 -10.24 22.71
N GLU A 73 -3.68 -8.93 22.59
CA GLU A 73 -3.74 -8.00 23.73
C GLU A 73 -5.16 -7.47 24.00
N PRO A 74 -5.57 -7.26 25.26
CA PRO A 74 -6.90 -6.75 25.58
C PRO A 74 -7.12 -5.31 25.06
N CYS A 75 -8.18 -5.14 24.28
CA CYS A 75 -8.70 -3.85 23.85
C CYS A 75 -9.82 -3.41 24.79
N CYS A 76 -9.68 -2.24 25.42
CA CYS A 76 -10.64 -1.72 26.38
C CYS A 76 -11.44 -0.53 25.81
N ILE A 77 -12.74 -0.53 26.07
CA ILE A 77 -13.70 0.52 25.72
C ILE A 77 -14.48 0.85 27.00
N THR A 78 -14.82 2.10 27.22
CA THR A 78 -15.69 2.55 28.29
C THR A 78 -16.90 3.23 27.69
N ILE A 79 -18.09 2.80 28.10
CA ILE A 79 -19.36 3.45 27.81
C ILE A 79 -19.74 4.29 29.01
N SER A 80 -20.17 5.53 28.80
CA SER A 80 -20.62 6.43 29.86
C SER A 80 -22.01 6.97 29.59
N ASN A 81 -22.85 6.98 30.63
CA ASN A 81 -24.13 7.69 30.69
C ASN A 81 -24.17 8.57 31.94
N LYS A 82 -23.80 9.84 31.79
CA LYS A 82 -23.60 10.76 32.94
C LYS A 82 -24.85 11.10 33.75
N ASN A 83 -26.08 10.79 33.29
CA ASN A 83 -27.33 11.25 33.93
C ASN A 83 -28.36 10.15 34.23
N ASN A 84 -28.09 8.85 33.99
CA ASN A 84 -29.02 7.75 34.30
C ASN A 84 -28.31 6.39 34.34
N ALA A 85 -28.97 5.39 34.93
CA ALA A 85 -28.53 3.99 34.85
C ALA A 85 -28.32 3.59 33.38
N ILE A 86 -27.21 2.91 33.09
CA ILE A 86 -26.94 2.36 31.76
C ILE A 86 -27.98 1.26 31.53
N GLY A 87 -28.95 1.53 30.65
CA GLY A 87 -29.94 0.53 30.24
C GLY A 87 -29.27 -0.67 29.56
N LYS A 88 -30.05 -1.62 29.05
CA LYS A 88 -29.49 -2.79 28.35
C LYS A 88 -28.72 -2.34 27.11
N ILE A 89 -27.39 -2.45 27.15
CA ILE A 89 -26.49 -2.22 26.02
C ILE A 89 -26.09 -3.57 25.43
N ASP A 90 -26.24 -3.69 24.13
CA ASP A 90 -25.81 -4.82 23.33
C ASP A 90 -24.50 -4.48 22.63
N VAL A 91 -23.47 -5.31 22.84
CA VAL A 91 -22.14 -5.09 22.31
C VAL A 91 -21.72 -6.31 21.51
N SER A 92 -21.29 -6.09 20.27
CA SER A 92 -20.71 -7.14 19.44
C SER A 92 -19.44 -6.64 18.76
N VAL A 93 -18.40 -7.48 18.77
CA VAL A 93 -17.14 -7.20 18.12
C VAL A 93 -16.95 -8.25 17.03
N ASN A 94 -16.95 -7.79 15.78
CA ASN A 94 -16.83 -8.65 14.61
C ASN A 94 -15.53 -8.32 13.88
N GLY A 95 -14.62 -9.28 13.79
CA GLY A 95 -13.35 -9.15 13.09
C GLY A 95 -12.97 -10.45 12.38
N PRO A 96 -11.72 -10.58 11.87
CA PRO A 96 -11.28 -11.72 11.06
C PRO A 96 -11.44 -13.06 11.76
N LEU A 97 -11.34 -13.06 13.09
CA LEU A 97 -11.61 -14.18 13.96
C LEU A 97 -12.56 -13.75 15.07
N ARG A 98 -13.49 -14.64 15.42
CA ARG A 98 -14.49 -14.39 16.45
C ARG A 98 -13.79 -14.12 17.78
N THR A 99 -14.14 -13.00 18.39
CA THR A 99 -13.56 -12.56 19.66
C THR A 99 -14.63 -12.55 20.75
N GLU A 100 -14.26 -12.99 21.93
CA GLU A 100 -15.12 -12.86 23.11
C GLU A 100 -15.08 -11.43 23.65
N VAL A 101 -16.25 -10.89 23.90
CA VAL A 101 -16.45 -9.52 24.39
C VAL A 101 -16.97 -9.62 25.81
N THR A 102 -16.21 -9.07 26.75
CA THR A 102 -16.63 -8.95 28.14
C THR A 102 -17.16 -7.55 28.37
N CYS A 103 -18.26 -7.42 29.12
CA CYS A 103 -18.84 -6.14 29.51
C CYS A 103 -18.91 -6.12 31.05
N HIS A 104 -18.41 -5.06 31.65
CA HIS A 104 -18.32 -4.86 33.09
C HIS A 104 -18.94 -3.50 33.44
N ASP A 105 -20.05 -3.48 34.15
CA ASP A 105 -20.67 -2.26 34.64
C ASP A 105 -19.89 -1.74 35.86
N ASN A 106 -19.30 -0.55 35.74
CA ASN A 106 -18.44 0.05 36.76
C ASN A 106 -19.27 0.64 37.94
N LYS A 107 -20.61 0.59 37.88
CA LYS A 107 -21.54 1.04 38.94
C LYS A 107 -21.42 2.52 39.32
N ASP A 108 -20.76 3.31 38.49
CA ASP A 108 -20.58 4.76 38.62
C ASP A 108 -21.26 5.54 37.48
N GLY A 109 -22.11 4.85 36.69
CA GLY A 109 -22.70 5.39 35.47
C GLY A 109 -21.83 5.14 34.22
N THR A 110 -20.81 4.29 34.31
CA THR A 110 -19.99 3.81 33.18
C THR A 110 -19.94 2.28 33.09
N MET A 111 -19.67 1.73 31.90
CA MET A 111 -19.52 0.30 31.62
C MET A 111 -18.28 0.06 30.76
N THR A 112 -17.34 -0.74 31.26
CA THR A 112 -16.13 -1.15 30.55
C THR A 112 -16.42 -2.37 29.67
N ILE A 113 -16.10 -2.31 28.38
CA ILE A 113 -16.08 -3.45 27.47
C ILE A 113 -14.62 -3.81 27.21
N THR A 114 -14.27 -5.08 27.32
CA THR A 114 -12.95 -5.58 26.93
C THR A 114 -13.09 -6.69 25.89
N TYR A 115 -12.23 -6.69 24.89
CA TYR A 115 -12.16 -7.78 23.92
C TYR A 115 -10.71 -8.01 23.49
N VAL A 116 -10.30 -9.27 23.25
CA VAL A 116 -8.93 -9.61 22.86
C VAL A 116 -8.93 -10.08 21.40
N PRO A 117 -8.50 -9.27 20.43
CA PRO A 117 -8.48 -9.65 19.03
C PRO A 117 -7.41 -10.73 18.79
N PRO A 118 -7.77 -11.96 18.37
CA PRO A 118 -6.83 -13.06 18.26
C PRO A 118 -5.92 -12.98 17.03
N SER A 119 -6.26 -12.12 16.07
CA SER A 119 -5.45 -11.89 14.86
C SER A 119 -5.41 -10.41 14.49
N PRO A 120 -4.35 -9.97 13.78
CA PRO A 120 -4.32 -8.66 13.14
C PRO A 120 -5.47 -8.51 12.13
N GLY A 121 -5.91 -7.26 11.90
CA GLY A 121 -7.01 -6.93 10.98
C GLY A 121 -7.99 -5.93 11.59
N GLU A 122 -9.06 -5.63 10.86
CA GLU A 122 -10.06 -4.65 11.29
C GLU A 122 -11.20 -5.30 12.09
N TYR A 123 -11.55 -4.72 13.23
CA TYR A 123 -12.64 -5.17 14.10
C TYR A 123 -13.73 -4.11 14.17
N LYS A 124 -14.98 -4.51 13.89
CA LYS A 124 -16.18 -3.67 14.02
C LYS A 124 -16.84 -3.88 15.37
N VAL A 125 -16.77 -2.86 16.22
CA VAL A 125 -17.40 -2.82 17.54
C VAL A 125 -18.77 -2.15 17.42
N SER A 126 -19.83 -2.95 17.42
CA SER A 126 -21.21 -2.48 17.50
C SER A 126 -21.65 -2.35 18.94
N ILE A 127 -22.19 -1.20 19.32
CA ILE A 127 -22.73 -0.86 20.63
C ILE A 127 -24.13 -0.29 20.37
N LYS A 128 -25.16 -0.99 20.88
CA LYS A 128 -26.56 -0.62 20.72
C LYS A 128 -27.21 -0.41 22.08
N ALA A 129 -27.99 0.65 22.23
CA ALA A 129 -28.88 0.85 23.36
C ALA A 129 -30.33 0.64 22.89
N GLY A 130 -31.06 -0.29 23.51
CA GLY A 130 -32.47 -0.54 23.15
C GLY A 130 -32.69 -0.92 21.68
N ASN A 131 -31.84 -1.77 21.12
CA ASN A 131 -31.78 -2.18 19.71
C ASN A 131 -31.36 -1.10 18.69
N GLN A 132 -31.02 0.12 19.13
CA GLN A 132 -30.53 1.18 18.25
C GLN A 132 -29.06 1.48 18.51
N HIS A 133 -28.26 1.67 17.46
CA HIS A 133 -26.83 2.01 17.60
C HIS A 133 -26.65 3.31 18.36
N ILE A 134 -25.72 3.33 19.31
CA ILE A 134 -25.28 4.60 19.90
C ILE A 134 -24.54 5.42 18.84
N ARG A 135 -24.45 6.73 19.03
CA ARG A 135 -23.78 7.63 18.08
C ARG A 135 -22.32 7.21 17.88
N GLY A 136 -21.92 7.00 16.63
CA GLY A 136 -20.57 6.51 16.26
C GLY A 136 -20.45 4.99 16.13
N SER A 137 -21.46 4.23 16.57
CA SER A 137 -21.50 2.78 16.39
C SER A 137 -22.14 2.39 15.04
N PRO A 138 -21.61 1.37 14.32
CA PRO A 138 -20.44 0.56 14.66
C PRO A 138 -19.11 1.33 14.51
N PHE A 139 -18.21 1.12 15.48
CA PHE A 139 -16.85 1.67 15.48
C PHE A 139 -15.88 0.71 14.81
N THR A 140 -14.93 1.23 14.04
CA THR A 140 -13.88 0.45 13.36
C THR A 140 -12.57 0.57 14.15
N THR A 141 -12.00 -0.57 14.55
CA THR A 141 -10.73 -0.67 15.30
C THR A 141 -9.68 -1.43 14.50
N LYS A 142 -8.48 -0.86 14.31
CA LYS A 142 -7.38 -1.51 13.58
C LYS A 142 -6.45 -2.28 14.51
N VAL A 143 -6.23 -3.57 14.24
CA VAL A 143 -5.35 -4.44 15.06
C VAL A 143 -4.08 -4.81 14.30
N THR A 144 -2.90 -4.51 14.85
CA THR A 144 -1.58 -4.69 14.18
C THR A 144 -0.82 -5.95 14.65
N ALA A 145 0.30 -6.27 13.97
CA ALA A 145 1.00 -7.56 14.05
C ALA A 145 2.52 -7.52 14.43
N GLU A 146 3.15 -6.36 14.58
CA GLU A 146 4.63 -6.25 14.56
C GLU A 146 5.31 -6.93 15.78
N GLY A 147 6.37 -7.76 15.68
CA GLY A 147 7.18 -8.22 14.54
C GLY A 147 8.07 -9.45 14.88
N ARG A 148 8.60 -10.10 13.82
CA ARG A 148 9.14 -11.49 13.73
C ARG A 148 8.04 -12.57 13.69
N LYS A 149 8.17 -13.52 12.75
CA LYS A 149 7.18 -14.60 12.53
C LYS A 149 7.05 -15.43 13.80
N ARG A 150 5.97 -15.19 14.55
CA ARG A 150 5.69 -15.79 15.86
C ARG A 150 4.46 -16.67 15.73
N SER A 151 4.57 -17.91 16.17
CA SER A 151 3.41 -18.76 16.44
C SER A 151 3.18 -18.81 17.95
N GLN A 152 1.92 -18.86 18.41
CA GLN A 152 1.56 -18.85 19.84
C GLN A 152 0.36 -19.77 20.11
N ILE A 153 0.36 -20.45 21.27
CA ILE A 153 -0.75 -21.24 21.82
C ILE A 153 -0.89 -20.94 23.33
N THR A 154 -2.14 -20.92 23.82
CA THR A 154 -2.46 -20.76 25.26
C THR A 154 -3.32 -21.92 25.75
N ILE A 155 -2.91 -22.62 26.84
CA ILE A 155 -3.61 -23.77 27.45
C ILE A 155 -3.45 -23.71 28.97
N GLY A 156 -4.44 -24.05 29.81
CA GLY A 156 -4.18 -24.16 31.24
C GLY A 156 -5.30 -24.65 32.14
N HIS A 157 -4.89 -25.03 33.35
CA HIS A 157 -5.72 -25.51 34.46
C HIS A 157 -6.24 -24.33 35.30
N SER A 158 -7.55 -24.26 35.47
CA SER A 158 -8.26 -23.33 36.35
C SER A 158 -8.80 -24.05 37.58
N SER A 159 -9.07 -23.29 38.64
CA SER A 159 -9.78 -23.82 39.81
C SER A 159 -11.26 -23.97 39.48
N GLU A 160 -11.80 -25.18 39.65
CA GLU A 160 -13.23 -25.46 39.48
C GLU A 160 -13.94 -25.50 40.84
N VAL A 161 -14.80 -24.51 41.09
CA VAL A 161 -15.58 -24.42 42.33
C VAL A 161 -16.99 -24.90 42.05
N SER A 162 -17.47 -25.87 42.84
CA SER A 162 -18.88 -26.26 42.83
C SER A 162 -19.77 -25.18 43.46
N LEU A 163 -20.84 -24.86 42.76
CA LEU A 163 -21.92 -24.02 43.25
C LEU A 163 -23.07 -24.94 43.69
N GLU A 164 -23.50 -24.83 44.94
CA GLU A 164 -24.67 -25.55 45.46
C GLU A 164 -25.97 -24.92 44.92
N VAL A 165 -26.23 -25.11 43.63
CA VAL A 165 -27.37 -24.53 42.92
C VAL A 165 -28.09 -25.59 42.10
N GLN A 166 -29.39 -25.74 42.35
CA GLN A 166 -30.27 -26.59 41.52
C GLN A 166 -30.90 -25.74 40.40
N GLU A 167 -30.24 -25.69 39.24
CA GLU A 167 -30.78 -24.98 38.07
C GLU A 167 -30.61 -25.81 36.79
N LYS A 168 -31.70 -25.94 36.01
CA LYS A 168 -31.76 -26.82 34.85
C LYS A 168 -31.15 -26.19 33.59
N ASP A 169 -31.14 -24.86 33.52
CA ASP A 169 -30.80 -24.12 32.30
C ASP A 169 -29.59 -23.19 32.50
N VAL A 170 -28.39 -23.75 32.28
CA VAL A 170 -27.09 -23.09 32.52
C VAL A 170 -26.91 -21.84 31.65
N LYS A 171 -27.53 -21.81 30.47
CA LYS A 171 -27.41 -20.71 29.49
C LYS A 171 -28.03 -19.40 29.96
N CYS A 172 -28.88 -19.44 30.98
CA CYS A 172 -29.55 -18.26 31.53
C CYS A 172 -28.82 -17.64 32.73
N LEU A 173 -27.65 -18.19 33.10
CA LEU A 173 -26.87 -17.79 34.26
C LEU A 173 -25.66 -16.93 33.86
N ASN A 174 -25.40 -15.89 34.64
CA ASN A 174 -24.20 -15.07 34.55
C ASN A 174 -23.50 -15.06 35.92
N ALA A 175 -22.19 -15.29 35.93
CA ALA A 175 -21.39 -15.29 37.15
C ALA A 175 -20.22 -14.31 37.07
N SER A 176 -19.87 -13.72 38.22
CA SER A 176 -18.64 -12.96 38.42
C SER A 176 -17.98 -13.40 39.73
N ILE A 177 -16.66 -13.29 39.80
CA ILE A 177 -15.86 -13.53 40.99
C ILE A 177 -15.21 -12.22 41.43
N VAL A 178 -15.31 -11.90 42.71
CA VAL A 178 -14.72 -10.71 43.33
C VAL A 178 -13.55 -11.15 44.19
N ALA A 179 -12.35 -10.66 43.90
CA ALA A 179 -11.15 -10.91 44.68
C ALA A 179 -11.17 -10.15 46.03
N PRO A 180 -10.33 -10.50 47.01
CA PRO A 180 -10.18 -9.77 48.26
C PRO A 180 -9.87 -8.27 48.08
N SER A 181 -9.13 -7.92 47.02
CA SER A 181 -8.88 -6.53 46.62
C SER A 181 -10.12 -5.75 46.16
N GLY A 182 -11.24 -6.44 45.91
CA GLY A 182 -12.46 -5.89 45.32
C GLY A 182 -12.49 -5.95 43.79
N LEU A 183 -11.46 -6.50 43.15
CA LEU A 183 -11.43 -6.71 41.70
C LEU A 183 -12.48 -7.75 41.28
N GLU A 184 -13.48 -7.34 40.51
CA GLU A 184 -14.57 -8.20 40.02
C GLU A 184 -14.31 -8.66 38.58
N GLU A 185 -14.11 -9.96 38.37
CA GLU A 185 -13.89 -10.57 37.06
C GLU A 185 -15.09 -11.43 36.66
N PRO A 186 -15.55 -11.38 35.39
CA PRO A 186 -16.58 -12.29 34.91
C PRO A 186 -16.06 -13.73 34.85
N CYS A 187 -16.88 -14.71 35.24
CA CYS A 187 -16.52 -16.12 35.21
C CYS A 187 -17.58 -16.98 34.51
N PHE A 188 -17.13 -18.04 33.84
CA PHE A 188 -18.00 -18.93 33.08
C PHE A 188 -18.61 -20.01 33.98
N VAL A 189 -19.94 -20.12 33.97
CA VAL A 189 -20.67 -21.22 34.64
C VAL A 189 -20.71 -22.43 33.71
N LYS A 190 -20.23 -23.58 34.19
CA LYS A 190 -20.23 -24.86 33.48
C LYS A 190 -20.98 -25.92 34.29
N LYS A 191 -21.53 -26.91 33.60
CA LYS A 191 -22.15 -28.09 34.23
C LYS A 191 -21.10 -29.18 34.41
N ARG A 192 -20.89 -29.65 35.64
CA ARG A 192 -19.94 -30.71 35.97
C ARG A 192 -20.53 -32.09 35.62
N GLN A 193 -19.68 -33.12 35.61
CA GLN A 193 -20.06 -34.49 35.27
C GLN A 193 -21.09 -35.09 36.25
N ASP A 194 -21.14 -34.60 37.48
CA ASP A 194 -22.11 -34.97 38.52
C ASP A 194 -23.46 -34.22 38.41
N GLY A 195 -23.59 -33.31 37.43
CA GLY A 195 -24.77 -32.51 37.21
C GLY A 195 -24.85 -31.22 38.03
N SER A 196 -23.92 -30.98 38.96
CA SER A 196 -23.78 -29.70 39.68
C SER A 196 -23.24 -28.59 38.77
N LEU A 197 -23.47 -27.34 39.14
CA LEU A 197 -22.89 -26.20 38.44
C LEU A 197 -21.55 -25.84 39.07
N GLY A 198 -20.60 -25.38 38.27
CA GLY A 198 -19.34 -24.85 38.78
C GLY A 198 -18.83 -23.68 37.94
N ILE A 199 -17.89 -22.93 38.49
CA ILE A 199 -17.17 -21.89 37.77
C ILE A 199 -15.70 -22.26 37.62
N SER A 200 -15.09 -21.79 36.54
CA SER A 200 -13.66 -21.93 36.26
C SER A 200 -13.01 -20.55 36.35
N PHE A 201 -12.00 -20.39 37.21
CA PHE A 201 -11.23 -19.14 37.33
C PHE A 201 -9.76 -19.42 37.66
N THR A 202 -8.88 -18.46 37.39
CA THR A 202 -7.45 -18.54 37.71
C THR A 202 -7.14 -17.55 38.84
N PRO A 203 -6.97 -18.00 40.10
CA PRO A 203 -6.70 -17.13 41.23
C PRO A 203 -5.39 -16.34 41.07
N ARG A 204 -5.46 -15.04 41.35
CA ARG A 204 -4.29 -14.12 41.34
C ARG A 204 -3.93 -13.59 42.73
N GLU A 205 -4.86 -13.68 43.68
CA GLU A 205 -4.74 -13.15 45.03
C GLU A 205 -5.05 -14.23 46.07
N GLU A 206 -4.49 -14.12 47.26
CA GLU A 206 -4.81 -14.99 48.40
C GLU A 206 -5.97 -14.37 49.19
N GLY A 207 -6.93 -15.19 49.61
CA GLY A 207 -8.01 -14.79 50.51
C GLY A 207 -9.41 -15.13 50.03
N GLU A 208 -10.41 -14.59 50.73
CA GLU A 208 -11.83 -14.84 50.46
C GLU A 208 -12.26 -14.14 49.16
N HIS A 209 -12.61 -14.93 48.14
CA HIS A 209 -13.25 -14.44 46.93
C HIS A 209 -14.76 -14.68 46.98
N LEU A 210 -15.54 -13.78 46.39
CA LEU A 210 -17.00 -13.83 46.37
C LEU A 210 -17.50 -14.09 44.95
N ILE A 211 -18.22 -15.19 44.74
CA ILE A 211 -18.82 -15.54 43.46
C ILE A 211 -20.28 -15.09 43.42
N HIS A 212 -20.58 -14.11 42.59
CA HIS A 212 -21.94 -13.66 42.34
C HIS A 212 -22.53 -14.40 41.16
N VAL A 213 -23.59 -15.18 41.38
CA VAL A 213 -24.39 -15.81 40.32
C VAL A 213 -25.74 -15.11 40.20
N LYS A 214 -26.11 -14.76 38.97
CA LYS A 214 -27.37 -14.11 38.61
C LYS A 214 -28.07 -14.93 37.51
N LYS A 215 -29.40 -14.83 37.44
CA LYS A 215 -30.26 -15.39 36.38
C LYS A 215 -31.15 -14.28 35.85
N LEU A 216 -31.03 -13.96 34.56
CA LEU A 216 -31.78 -12.87 33.91
C LEU A 216 -31.74 -11.54 34.70
N GLY A 217 -30.58 -11.24 35.30
CA GLY A 217 -30.34 -10.03 36.10
C GLY A 217 -30.74 -10.11 37.58
N LYS A 218 -31.39 -11.19 38.04
CA LYS A 218 -31.72 -11.39 39.47
C LYS A 218 -30.68 -12.27 40.17
N ILE A 219 -30.27 -11.91 41.39
CA ILE A 219 -29.33 -12.70 42.19
C ILE A 219 -29.97 -14.04 42.55
N LEU A 220 -29.23 -15.12 42.33
CA LEU A 220 -29.67 -16.48 42.60
C LEU A 220 -29.62 -16.77 44.11
N ALA A 221 -30.53 -17.58 44.63
CA ALA A 221 -30.51 -17.95 46.05
C ALA A 221 -29.16 -18.60 46.44
N GLY A 222 -28.55 -18.13 47.54
CA GLY A 222 -27.23 -18.57 48.01
C GLY A 222 -26.04 -17.76 47.46
N SER A 223 -26.27 -16.85 46.50
CA SER A 223 -25.26 -15.92 45.98
C SER A 223 -25.18 -14.65 46.86
N PRO A 224 -23.98 -14.14 47.19
CA PRO A 224 -22.67 -14.61 46.73
C PRO A 224 -22.17 -15.86 47.45
N PHE A 225 -21.53 -16.77 46.69
CA PHE A 225 -20.83 -17.93 47.23
C PHE A 225 -19.41 -17.55 47.62
N LYS A 226 -18.98 -17.95 48.82
CA LYS A 226 -17.64 -17.66 49.32
C LYS A 226 -16.68 -18.78 48.96
N ILE A 227 -15.52 -18.44 48.43
CA ILE A 227 -14.40 -19.37 48.27
C ILE A 227 -13.16 -18.79 48.92
N ASN A 228 -12.34 -19.63 49.52
CA ASN A 228 -11.07 -19.19 50.09
C ASN A 228 -9.94 -19.71 49.20
N VAL A 229 -9.21 -18.79 48.58
CA VAL A 229 -8.02 -19.11 47.79
C VAL A 229 -6.83 -19.09 48.72
N LEU A 230 -6.08 -20.18 48.78
CA LEU A 230 -4.87 -20.28 49.60
C LEU A 230 -3.64 -19.86 48.78
N ALA A 231 -2.56 -19.43 49.43
CA ALA A 231 -1.31 -19.10 48.76
C ALA A 231 -0.77 -20.20 47.81
N LYS A 232 -1.09 -21.47 48.08
CA LYS A 232 -0.70 -22.61 47.24
C LYS A 232 -1.48 -22.73 45.93
N ASP A 233 -2.65 -22.09 45.84
CA ASP A 233 -3.54 -22.15 44.68
C ASP A 233 -3.18 -21.08 43.64
N ILE A 234 -2.40 -20.06 44.02
CA ILE A 234 -1.91 -19.01 43.13
C ILE A 234 -0.81 -19.56 42.24
N GLY A 235 -0.93 -19.34 40.92
CA GLY A 235 0.04 -19.77 39.93
C GLY A 235 1.44 -19.21 40.18
N ASN A 236 2.44 -20.09 40.30
CA ASN A 236 3.83 -19.74 40.49
C ASN A 236 4.70 -20.41 39.41
N ALA A 237 5.11 -19.62 38.40
CA ALA A 237 5.93 -20.09 37.29
C ALA A 237 7.27 -20.72 37.73
N SER A 238 7.85 -20.27 38.85
CA SER A 238 9.14 -20.80 39.33
C SER A 238 9.08 -22.27 39.78
N LYS A 239 7.87 -22.79 40.02
CA LYS A 239 7.63 -24.18 40.42
C LYS A 239 7.32 -25.12 39.25
N VAL A 240 7.14 -24.59 38.03
CA VAL A 240 6.93 -25.42 36.83
C VAL A 240 8.23 -26.14 36.49
N LYS A 241 8.18 -27.47 36.45
CA LYS A 241 9.33 -28.29 36.04
C LYS A 241 9.21 -28.65 34.57
N VAL A 242 10.33 -28.61 33.86
CA VAL A 242 10.34 -28.85 32.42
C VAL A 242 11.25 -30.03 32.09
N THR A 243 10.75 -30.91 31.23
CA THR A 243 11.49 -32.10 30.74
C THR A 243 11.32 -32.23 29.22
N GLY A 244 12.25 -32.92 28.55
CA GLY A 244 12.21 -33.15 27.11
C GLY A 244 13.25 -32.35 26.31
N ASN A 245 13.59 -32.87 25.14
CA ASN A 245 14.70 -32.38 24.34
C ASN A 245 14.35 -31.16 23.49
N GLY A 246 13.06 -30.91 23.23
CA GLY A 246 12.59 -29.81 22.36
C GLY A 246 12.97 -28.41 22.85
N LEU A 247 13.46 -28.23 24.08
CA LEU A 247 13.97 -26.94 24.58
C LEU A 247 15.51 -26.85 24.60
N LYS A 248 16.20 -27.90 24.15
CA LYS A 248 17.67 -27.95 24.06
C LYS A 248 18.13 -28.02 22.60
N GLU A 249 17.54 -28.92 21.83
CA GLU A 249 17.82 -29.13 20.41
C GLU A 249 16.55 -29.51 19.65
N GLY A 250 16.54 -29.26 18.34
CA GLY A 250 15.41 -29.62 17.50
C GLY A 250 15.81 -30.13 16.11
N LYS A 251 14.85 -30.75 15.42
CA LYS A 251 14.95 -31.20 14.04
C LYS A 251 13.91 -30.54 13.16
N THR A 252 14.31 -30.17 11.94
CA THR A 252 13.38 -29.67 10.92
C THR A 252 12.38 -30.77 10.52
N GLN A 253 11.16 -30.36 10.17
CA GLN A 253 10.09 -31.25 9.67
C GLN A 253 9.63 -32.33 10.67
N GLN A 254 10.03 -32.26 11.94
CA GLN A 254 9.64 -33.20 13.00
C GLN A 254 9.04 -32.47 14.19
N GLU A 255 8.20 -33.17 14.96
CA GLU A 255 7.63 -32.64 16.20
C GLU A 255 8.73 -32.61 17.28
N ASN A 256 9.11 -31.40 17.70
CA ASN A 256 10.07 -31.19 18.77
C ASN A 256 9.32 -30.99 20.07
N GLN A 257 9.36 -31.99 20.94
CA GLN A 257 8.49 -32.07 22.11
C GLN A 257 9.21 -31.70 23.41
N PHE A 258 8.46 -31.05 24.30
CA PHE A 258 8.82 -30.86 25.70
C PHE A 258 7.58 -30.95 26.58
N ILE A 259 7.78 -31.25 27.86
CA ILE A 259 6.73 -31.58 28.82
C ILE A 259 6.89 -30.67 30.03
N LEU A 260 5.80 -30.01 30.40
CA LEU A 260 5.67 -29.11 31.54
C LEU A 260 4.90 -29.82 32.65
N HIS A 261 5.51 -29.91 33.84
CA HIS A 261 4.88 -30.44 35.04
C HIS A 261 4.44 -29.28 35.92
N THR A 262 3.12 -29.12 36.07
CA THR A 262 2.51 -27.96 36.77
C THR A 262 1.89 -28.33 38.11
N SER A 263 1.96 -29.59 38.53
CA SER A 263 1.27 -30.11 39.73
C SER A 263 1.61 -29.36 41.03
N ASP A 264 2.83 -28.81 41.15
CA ASP A 264 3.29 -28.05 42.32
C ASP A 264 3.19 -26.52 42.13
N ALA A 265 2.74 -26.08 40.95
CA ALA A 265 2.82 -24.68 40.51
C ALA A 265 1.55 -23.87 40.78
N GLY A 266 0.49 -24.46 41.34
CA GLY A 266 -0.80 -23.78 41.54
C GLY A 266 -1.61 -23.70 40.23
N PHE A 267 -2.67 -22.89 40.21
CA PHE A 267 -3.52 -22.72 39.02
C PHE A 267 -2.97 -21.61 38.11
N GLY A 268 -2.88 -21.86 36.81
CA GLY A 268 -2.26 -20.93 35.86
C GLY A 268 -2.35 -21.35 34.41
N GLY A 269 -2.50 -20.36 33.53
CA GLY A 269 -2.44 -20.54 32.06
C GLY A 269 -1.00 -20.66 31.56
N ILE A 270 -0.76 -21.59 30.64
CA ILE A 270 0.49 -21.71 29.88
C ILE A 270 0.38 -20.93 28.58
N ASN A 271 1.38 -20.10 28.32
CA ASN A 271 1.58 -19.42 27.04
C ASN A 271 2.87 -19.92 26.41
N PHE A 272 2.77 -20.51 25.23
CA PHE A 272 3.86 -21.10 24.47
C PHE A 272 3.97 -20.42 23.11
N SER A 273 5.14 -19.85 22.78
CA SER A 273 5.40 -19.29 21.46
C SER A 273 6.81 -19.60 20.96
N VAL A 274 6.95 -19.78 19.65
CA VAL A 274 8.23 -20.09 19.00
C VAL A 274 8.55 -19.02 17.95
N GLU A 275 9.78 -18.53 17.97
CA GLU A 275 10.30 -17.51 17.06
C GLU A 275 11.58 -18.03 16.39
N GLY A 276 11.73 -17.88 15.07
CA GLY A 276 12.95 -18.28 14.38
C GLY A 276 12.92 -18.04 12.88
N ARG A 277 13.78 -18.77 12.14
CA ARG A 277 13.97 -18.58 10.68
C ARG A 277 12.75 -18.98 9.85
N SER A 278 11.94 -19.91 10.35
CA SER A 278 10.64 -20.27 9.78
C SER A 278 9.53 -20.16 10.83
N ALA A 279 8.28 -20.00 10.38
CA ALA A 279 7.14 -20.17 11.27
C ALA A 279 7.01 -21.66 11.62
N ALA A 280 6.87 -21.98 12.90
CA ALA A 280 6.70 -23.36 13.37
C ALA A 280 5.23 -23.63 13.69
N GLU A 281 4.71 -24.78 13.23
CA GLU A 281 3.42 -25.31 13.67
C GLU A 281 3.55 -25.68 15.16
N LEU A 282 2.59 -25.29 16.00
CA LEU A 282 2.59 -25.56 17.43
C LEU A 282 1.45 -26.49 17.79
N LYS A 283 1.67 -27.39 18.76
CA LYS A 283 0.63 -28.21 19.38
C LYS A 283 0.84 -28.26 20.88
N CYS A 284 -0.24 -28.39 21.63
CA CYS A 284 -0.16 -28.56 23.07
C CYS A 284 -1.36 -29.38 23.57
N GLU A 285 -1.10 -30.35 24.44
CA GLU A 285 -2.09 -31.23 25.07
C GLU A 285 -1.91 -31.22 26.59
N ASP A 286 -3.02 -31.07 27.33
CA ASP A 286 -3.03 -31.15 28.80
C ASP A 286 -3.59 -32.51 29.25
N LYS A 287 -2.84 -33.20 30.12
CA LYS A 287 -3.24 -34.46 30.74
C LYS A 287 -2.93 -34.39 32.23
N ASP A 288 -3.92 -33.98 33.01
CA ASP A 288 -3.91 -33.97 34.48
C ASP A 288 -2.70 -33.22 35.08
N GLY A 289 -2.43 -31.99 34.61
CA GLY A 289 -1.33 -31.15 35.11
C GLY A 289 0.04 -31.45 34.51
N VAL A 290 0.11 -32.43 33.60
CA VAL A 290 1.24 -32.69 32.72
C VAL A 290 0.90 -32.19 31.31
N ILE A 291 1.56 -31.13 30.89
CA ILE A 291 1.28 -30.45 29.63
C ILE A 291 2.37 -30.79 28.62
N ILE A 292 1.99 -31.42 27.51
CA ILE A 292 2.88 -31.82 26.43
C ILE A 292 2.80 -30.76 25.34
N CYS A 293 3.90 -30.07 25.07
CA CYS A 293 4.02 -29.08 24.00
C CYS A 293 4.89 -29.62 22.87
N SER A 294 4.55 -29.30 21.63
CA SER A 294 5.38 -29.61 20.46
C SER A 294 5.44 -28.46 19.46
N TYR A 295 6.55 -28.37 18.74
CA TYR A 295 6.68 -27.47 17.60
C TYR A 295 7.43 -28.10 16.43
N LYS A 296 7.03 -27.73 15.22
CA LYS A 296 7.57 -28.26 13.97
C LYS A 296 8.14 -27.14 13.07
N PRO A 297 9.45 -26.84 13.15
CA PRO A 297 10.13 -25.85 12.31
C PRO A 297 10.46 -26.41 10.92
N THR A 298 10.47 -25.57 9.88
CA THR A 298 10.74 -25.99 8.49
C THR A 298 12.13 -25.60 7.98
N GLU A 299 12.84 -24.69 8.65
CA GLU A 299 14.22 -24.29 8.31
C GLU A 299 15.21 -24.53 9.46
N PRO A 300 16.46 -24.95 9.17
CA PRO A 300 17.50 -25.09 10.19
C PRO A 300 18.00 -23.72 10.65
N GLY A 301 18.31 -23.60 11.94
CA GLY A 301 18.73 -22.35 12.55
C GLY A 301 18.48 -22.31 14.05
N TYR A 302 18.73 -21.16 14.66
CA TYR A 302 18.40 -20.91 16.06
C TYR A 302 16.97 -20.40 16.19
N TYR A 303 16.23 -20.97 17.14
CA TYR A 303 14.87 -20.61 17.48
C TYR A 303 14.81 -20.18 18.94
N VAL A 304 13.98 -19.19 19.25
CA VAL A 304 13.67 -18.74 20.61
C VAL A 304 12.30 -19.28 20.99
N VAL A 305 12.25 -20.09 22.04
CA VAL A 305 11.03 -20.69 22.56
C VAL A 305 10.66 -19.99 23.88
N ASN A 306 9.56 -19.25 23.85
CA ASN A 306 8.98 -18.57 24.99
C ASN A 306 7.94 -19.48 25.64
N VAL A 307 8.05 -19.69 26.96
CA VAL A 307 7.10 -20.47 27.76
C VAL A 307 6.84 -19.70 29.05
N LYS A 308 5.58 -19.32 29.26
CA LYS A 308 5.11 -18.64 30.47
C LYS A 308 4.05 -19.48 31.16
N PHE A 309 3.95 -19.36 32.48
CA PHE A 309 2.90 -19.92 33.32
C PHE A 309 2.34 -18.82 34.22
N ALA A 310 1.02 -18.65 34.27
CA ALA A 310 0.35 -17.54 34.96
C ALA A 310 0.99 -16.18 34.60
N ASP A 311 1.19 -15.95 33.30
CA ASP A 311 1.79 -14.75 32.68
C ASP A 311 3.27 -14.47 33.01
N HIS A 312 3.92 -15.33 33.79
CA HIS A 312 5.34 -15.21 34.15
C HIS A 312 6.21 -16.26 33.44
N HIS A 313 7.43 -15.91 33.04
CA HIS A 313 8.36 -16.88 32.45
C HIS A 313 8.70 -18.00 33.43
N ILE A 314 8.65 -19.24 32.96
CA ILE A 314 9.14 -20.39 33.74
C ILE A 314 10.67 -20.38 33.79
N PRO A 315 11.30 -21.07 34.76
CA PRO A 315 12.76 -21.15 34.84
C PRO A 315 13.39 -21.62 33.53
N GLY A 316 14.33 -20.82 33.02
CA GLY A 316 15.04 -21.09 31.77
C GLY A 316 14.39 -20.51 30.50
N SER A 317 13.17 -19.99 30.57
CA SER A 317 12.55 -19.28 29.46
C SER A 317 13.00 -17.80 29.42
N PRO A 318 13.26 -17.21 28.23
CA PRO A 318 13.22 -17.80 26.89
C PRO A 318 14.33 -18.82 26.62
N PHE A 319 13.99 -19.94 25.97
CA PHE A 319 14.96 -20.98 25.58
C PHE A 319 15.50 -20.70 24.18
N THR A 320 16.82 -20.76 23.98
CA THR A 320 17.42 -20.73 22.64
C THR A 320 17.71 -22.16 22.18
N VAL A 321 17.03 -22.61 21.13
CA VAL A 321 17.11 -23.98 20.62
C VAL A 321 17.78 -24.01 19.26
N LYS A 322 18.80 -24.86 19.11
CA LYS A 322 19.44 -25.12 17.81
C LYS A 322 18.65 -26.20 17.06
N VAL A 323 18.05 -25.83 15.94
CA VAL A 323 17.31 -26.74 15.05
C VAL A 323 18.20 -27.15 13.87
N THR A 324 18.30 -28.45 13.62
CA THR A 324 19.16 -29.05 12.58
C THR A 324 18.35 -29.93 11.63
N GLY A 325 18.87 -30.22 10.43
CA GLY A 325 18.19 -31.04 9.42
C GLY A 325 17.96 -30.29 8.09
N PRO A 326 17.37 -30.97 7.09
CA PRO A 326 17.10 -30.38 5.78
C PRO A 326 16.02 -29.30 5.89
N GLY A 327 16.24 -28.13 5.29
CA GLY A 327 15.20 -27.10 5.15
C GLY A 327 14.09 -27.55 4.19
N SER A 328 12.96 -26.84 4.14
CA SER A 328 11.97 -27.06 3.08
C SER A 328 12.64 -26.94 1.71
N ASN A 329 12.43 -27.92 0.84
CA ASN A 329 12.96 -28.00 -0.52
C ASN A 329 12.48 -26.84 -1.42
N ILE A 330 12.89 -25.59 -1.15
CA ILE A 330 12.77 -24.51 -2.11
C ILE A 330 13.84 -24.78 -3.17
N ILE A 331 13.40 -25.35 -4.28
CA ILE A 331 14.28 -25.65 -5.41
C ILE A 331 14.53 -24.31 -6.11
N ARG A 332 15.80 -23.93 -6.21
CA ARG A 332 16.25 -22.76 -6.95
C ARG A 332 16.94 -23.21 -8.22
N GLU A 333 16.37 -22.88 -9.37
CA GLU A 333 17.07 -22.96 -10.65
C GLU A 333 17.60 -21.59 -11.03
N THR A 334 18.75 -21.53 -11.68
CA THR A 334 19.38 -20.27 -12.08
C THR A 334 20.08 -20.42 -13.42
N ILE A 335 19.88 -19.43 -14.29
CA ILE A 335 20.61 -19.28 -15.55
C ILE A 335 21.31 -17.92 -15.57
N LYS A 336 22.48 -17.87 -16.21
CA LYS A 336 23.21 -16.62 -16.48
C LYS A 336 23.32 -16.43 -17.99
N LYS A 337 23.03 -15.23 -18.47
CA LYS A 337 23.16 -14.81 -19.86
C LYS A 337 24.09 -13.61 -19.91
N LYS A 338 25.11 -13.67 -20.78
CA LYS A 338 25.96 -12.53 -21.06
C LYS A 338 25.20 -11.54 -21.96
N ILE A 339 25.25 -10.27 -21.60
CA ILE A 339 24.63 -9.15 -22.31
C ILE A 339 25.75 -8.34 -22.97
N ASP A 340 25.66 -8.19 -24.28
CA ASP A 340 26.53 -7.32 -25.06
C ASP A 340 25.93 -5.91 -25.15
N GLN A 341 26.77 -4.91 -25.44
CA GLN A 341 26.30 -3.54 -25.57
C GLN A 341 25.36 -3.39 -26.77
N ALA A 342 24.15 -2.88 -26.52
CA ALA A 342 23.19 -2.58 -27.59
C ALA A 342 23.70 -1.43 -28.49
N PRO A 343 23.38 -1.43 -29.79
CA PRO A 343 23.74 -0.35 -30.70
C PRO A 343 23.21 1.01 -30.22
N VAL A 344 24.06 2.04 -30.35
CA VAL A 344 23.68 3.43 -30.12
C VAL A 344 22.77 3.88 -31.26
N VAL A 345 21.71 4.62 -30.93
CA VAL A 345 20.81 5.24 -31.92
C VAL A 345 21.09 6.73 -31.95
N ASP A 346 21.35 7.27 -33.14
CA ASP A 346 21.62 8.69 -33.36
C ASP A 346 20.35 9.47 -33.72
N ILE A 347 20.44 10.80 -33.66
CA ILE A 347 19.36 11.70 -34.06
C ILE A 347 18.97 11.42 -35.51
N GLY A 348 17.66 11.34 -35.78
CA GLY A 348 17.12 11.09 -37.12
C GLY A 348 17.14 9.62 -37.56
N GLN A 349 17.73 8.70 -36.80
CA GLN A 349 17.60 7.27 -37.04
C GLN A 349 16.32 6.72 -36.42
N GLU A 350 15.66 5.77 -37.08
CA GLU A 350 14.49 5.12 -36.51
C GLU A 350 14.87 4.31 -35.26
N ALA A 351 14.25 4.66 -34.14
CA ALA A 351 14.34 3.95 -32.87
C ALA A 351 13.15 3.00 -32.73
N SER A 352 13.38 1.82 -32.14
CA SER A 352 12.30 0.90 -31.81
C SER A 352 12.48 0.17 -30.49
N LEU A 353 11.36 -0.14 -29.85
CA LEU A 353 11.25 -1.12 -28.77
C LEU A 353 10.28 -2.20 -29.20
N ILE A 354 10.59 -3.45 -28.89
CA ILE A 354 9.76 -4.60 -29.24
C ILE A 354 9.21 -5.21 -27.95
N PHE A 355 7.90 -5.40 -27.90
CA PHE A 355 7.17 -5.91 -26.74
C PHE A 355 6.48 -7.20 -27.13
N ARG A 356 6.75 -8.31 -26.44
CA ARG A 356 5.93 -9.51 -26.57
C ARG A 356 4.82 -9.44 -25.52
N LEU A 357 3.58 -9.26 -25.95
CA LEU A 357 2.43 -9.12 -25.07
C LEU A 357 1.36 -10.18 -25.43
N PRO A 358 1.49 -11.42 -24.93
CA PRO A 358 0.50 -12.46 -25.21
C PRO A 358 -0.87 -12.10 -24.64
N GLY A 359 -1.93 -12.36 -25.40
CA GLY A 359 -3.31 -12.13 -24.98
C GLY A 359 -3.80 -10.67 -25.09
N THR A 360 -3.03 -9.80 -25.74
CA THR A 360 -3.45 -8.43 -26.08
C THR A 360 -3.79 -8.28 -27.56
N ASN A 361 -4.40 -7.16 -27.92
CA ASN A 361 -4.73 -6.80 -29.29
C ASN A 361 -4.07 -5.46 -29.65
N ALA A 362 -3.55 -5.32 -30.88
CA ALA A 362 -2.93 -4.09 -31.36
C ALA A 362 -3.86 -2.87 -31.25
N PHE A 363 -5.18 -3.06 -31.43
CA PHE A 363 -6.17 -1.98 -31.34
C PHE A 363 -6.33 -1.41 -29.92
N ASP A 364 -5.96 -2.18 -28.90
CA ASP A 364 -6.03 -1.75 -27.50
C ASP A 364 -4.73 -1.04 -27.06
N MET A 365 -3.72 -0.97 -27.94
CA MET A 365 -2.39 -0.45 -27.61
C MET A 365 -2.26 1.03 -27.97
N ALA A 366 -1.66 1.81 -27.08
CA ALA A 366 -1.30 3.20 -27.30
C ALA A 366 0.15 3.45 -26.85
N ALA A 367 0.89 4.24 -27.63
CA ALA A 367 2.29 4.55 -27.33
C ALA A 367 2.59 6.02 -27.59
N LYS A 368 3.28 6.65 -26.63
CA LYS A 368 3.73 8.04 -26.71
C LYS A 368 5.20 8.13 -26.38
N VAL A 369 5.92 9.00 -27.08
CA VAL A 369 7.32 9.31 -26.81
C VAL A 369 7.45 10.76 -26.35
N THR A 370 8.06 10.96 -25.19
CA THR A 370 8.40 12.29 -24.66
C THR A 370 9.90 12.50 -24.78
N ASN A 371 10.30 13.56 -25.46
CA ASN A 371 11.70 13.90 -25.66
C ASN A 371 12.32 14.54 -24.38
N PRO A 372 13.65 14.70 -24.31
CA PRO A 372 14.34 15.35 -23.19
C PRO A 372 13.82 16.75 -22.82
N THR A 373 13.31 17.50 -23.79
CA THR A 373 12.73 18.84 -23.56
C THR A 373 11.29 18.82 -23.06
N GLY A 374 10.66 17.64 -22.94
CA GLY A 374 9.31 17.45 -22.40
C GLY A 374 8.19 17.52 -23.43
N VAL A 375 8.50 17.57 -24.73
CA VAL A 375 7.52 17.49 -25.82
C VAL A 375 7.16 16.03 -26.06
N THR A 376 5.85 15.74 -26.07
CA THR A 376 5.30 14.40 -26.30
C THR A 376 4.71 14.29 -27.70
N ASP A 377 5.19 13.31 -28.47
CA ASP A 377 4.68 12.91 -29.78
C ASP A 377 4.07 11.49 -29.68
N ASP A 378 3.10 11.16 -30.53
CA ASP A 378 2.61 9.77 -30.64
C ASP A 378 3.68 8.88 -31.30
N ALA A 379 3.85 7.66 -30.78
CA ALA A 379 4.74 6.67 -31.35
C ALA A 379 3.96 5.69 -32.23
N VAL A 380 4.58 5.20 -33.30
CA VAL A 380 3.95 4.29 -34.24
C VAL A 380 3.99 2.88 -33.66
N ILE A 381 2.83 2.21 -33.56
CA ILE A 381 2.74 0.81 -33.15
C ILE A 381 2.52 -0.05 -34.39
N THR A 382 3.34 -1.08 -34.53
CA THR A 382 3.21 -2.10 -35.57
C THR A 382 2.97 -3.45 -34.91
N ASP A 383 1.89 -4.10 -35.30
CA ASP A 383 1.63 -5.50 -34.94
C ASP A 383 2.56 -6.42 -35.74
N LYS A 384 3.36 -7.22 -35.04
CA LYS A 384 4.18 -8.28 -35.61
C LYS A 384 3.58 -9.61 -35.18
N GLU A 385 3.80 -10.63 -36.01
CA GLU A 385 3.36 -12.00 -35.74
C GLU A 385 3.82 -12.49 -34.34
N ASP A 386 3.10 -13.45 -33.77
CA ASP A 386 3.35 -14.02 -32.44
C ASP A 386 3.26 -13.04 -31.25
N CYS A 387 2.27 -12.13 -31.28
CA CYS A 387 2.00 -11.16 -30.21
C CYS A 387 3.19 -10.21 -29.93
N LEU A 388 4.00 -9.92 -30.94
CA LEU A 388 5.14 -9.01 -30.84
C LEU A 388 4.72 -7.63 -31.37
N TYR A 389 4.73 -6.61 -30.54
CA TYR A 389 4.41 -5.25 -30.94
C TYR A 389 5.68 -4.43 -31.03
N GLY A 390 5.93 -3.80 -32.18
CA GLY A 390 7.01 -2.84 -32.34
C GLY A 390 6.50 -1.42 -32.11
N VAL A 391 7.11 -0.69 -31.19
CA VAL A 391 6.89 0.75 -31.00
C VAL A 391 8.04 1.49 -31.64
N TYR A 392 7.75 2.35 -32.62
CA TYR A 392 8.71 3.05 -33.46
C TYR A 392 8.60 4.57 -33.29
N PHE A 393 9.74 5.26 -33.27
CA PHE A 393 9.80 6.73 -33.30
C PHE A 393 11.12 7.22 -33.90
N THR A 394 11.16 8.48 -34.32
CA THR A 394 12.39 9.12 -34.82
C THR A 394 12.78 10.27 -33.89
N PRO A 395 13.88 10.14 -33.13
CA PRO A 395 14.30 11.18 -32.20
C PRO A 395 14.84 12.39 -32.94
N LYS A 396 14.42 13.58 -32.49
CA LYS A 396 14.78 14.88 -33.09
C LYS A 396 15.93 15.57 -32.33
N GLU A 397 16.26 15.08 -31.14
CA GLU A 397 17.29 15.64 -30.27
C GLU A 397 18.02 14.54 -29.50
N PRO A 398 19.25 14.77 -28.99
CA PRO A 398 19.97 13.78 -28.20
C PRO A 398 19.49 13.79 -26.74
N GLY A 399 19.64 12.65 -26.06
CA GLY A 399 19.31 12.49 -24.64
C GLY A 399 18.27 11.41 -24.36
N ILE A 400 17.79 11.39 -23.11
CA ILE A 400 16.86 10.37 -22.61
C ILE A 400 15.44 10.69 -23.05
N HIS A 401 14.89 9.84 -23.92
CA HIS A 401 13.48 9.84 -24.28
C HIS A 401 12.71 8.91 -23.35
N THR A 402 11.45 9.26 -23.09
CA THR A 402 10.52 8.47 -22.27
C THR A 402 9.44 7.89 -23.16
N ILE A 403 9.26 6.58 -23.12
CA ILE A 403 8.31 5.87 -23.98
C ILE A 403 7.23 5.27 -23.09
N SER A 404 6.04 5.87 -23.15
CA SER A 404 4.85 5.39 -22.46
C SER A 404 4.10 4.44 -23.37
N VAL A 405 4.03 3.17 -22.99
CA VAL A 405 3.22 2.14 -23.67
C VAL A 405 2.07 1.72 -22.75
N ARG A 406 0.85 1.74 -23.29
CA ARG A 406 -0.40 1.40 -22.59
C ARG A 406 -1.19 0.35 -23.38
N CYS A 407 -1.91 -0.50 -22.67
CA CYS A 407 -2.90 -1.43 -23.19
C CYS A 407 -4.22 -1.15 -22.47
N LYS A 408 -5.29 -0.82 -23.22
CA LYS A 408 -6.58 -0.36 -22.68
C LYS A 408 -6.40 0.76 -21.65
N ASP A 409 -5.62 1.77 -22.03
CA ASP A 409 -5.25 2.94 -21.22
C ASP A 409 -4.44 2.65 -19.94
N ILE A 410 -4.09 1.39 -19.67
CA ILE A 410 -3.27 0.98 -18.52
C ILE A 410 -1.82 0.80 -18.97
N HIS A 411 -0.85 1.39 -18.26
CA HIS A 411 0.57 1.17 -18.52
C HIS A 411 0.91 -0.32 -18.41
N ILE A 412 1.57 -0.85 -19.44
CA ILE A 412 2.09 -2.22 -19.41
C ILE A 412 3.20 -2.32 -18.34
N PRO A 413 3.47 -3.50 -17.76
CA PRO A 413 4.55 -3.67 -16.80
C PRO A 413 5.89 -3.14 -17.33
N GLY A 414 6.55 -2.29 -16.55
CA GLY A 414 7.81 -1.63 -16.90
C GLY A 414 7.67 -0.30 -17.65
N SER A 415 6.48 0.05 -18.13
CA SER A 415 6.18 1.37 -18.69
C SER A 415 6.04 2.41 -17.57
N PRO A 416 6.52 3.66 -17.75
CA PRO A 416 7.22 4.20 -18.93
C PRO A 416 8.70 3.74 -19.02
N PHE A 417 9.17 3.51 -20.25
CA PHE A 417 10.53 3.06 -20.54
C PHE A 417 11.47 4.23 -20.84
N GLN A 418 12.74 4.13 -20.45
CA GLN A 418 13.79 5.04 -20.88
C GLN A 418 14.46 4.56 -22.16
N PHE A 419 14.76 5.50 -23.06
CA PHE A 419 15.52 5.24 -24.27
C PHE A 419 16.53 6.36 -24.53
N THR A 420 17.81 6.06 -24.45
CA THR A 420 18.86 7.07 -24.65
C THR A 420 19.22 7.18 -26.13
N VAL A 421 19.22 8.41 -26.64
CA VAL A 421 19.67 8.77 -28.00
C VAL A 421 21.02 9.47 -27.90
N GLY A 422 22.02 8.96 -28.62
CA GLY A 422 23.42 9.35 -28.47
C GLY A 422 24.17 8.57 -27.38
N ALA A 423 25.36 9.05 -26.99
CA ALA A 423 26.24 8.34 -26.07
C ALA A 423 25.66 8.25 -24.64
N ASN A 424 25.62 7.03 -24.08
CA ASN A 424 25.25 6.78 -22.69
C ASN A 424 26.48 6.31 -21.89
N THR A 425 26.65 6.82 -20.67
CA THR A 425 27.74 6.45 -19.75
C THR A 425 27.25 5.91 -18.41
N ASN A 426 25.92 5.87 -18.16
CA ASN A 426 25.35 5.44 -16.89
C ASN A 426 24.62 4.10 -17.03
N PHE A 427 25.28 3.04 -16.56
CA PHE A 427 24.88 1.64 -16.72
C PHE A 427 24.65 0.98 -15.35
N GLY A 428 23.92 -0.14 -15.31
CA GLY A 428 23.74 -0.94 -14.09
C GLY A 428 22.38 -1.64 -13.98
N ALA A 429 22.21 -2.42 -12.90
CA ALA A 429 21.00 -3.23 -12.69
C ALA A 429 19.71 -2.40 -12.61
N HIS A 430 19.80 -1.21 -12.02
CA HIS A 430 18.72 -0.22 -11.91
C HIS A 430 18.15 0.26 -13.27
N LYS A 431 18.83 -0.01 -14.38
CA LYS A 431 18.38 0.30 -15.76
C LYS A 431 17.74 -0.88 -16.47
N VAL A 432 17.78 -2.08 -15.88
CA VAL A 432 17.11 -3.25 -16.42
C VAL A 432 15.64 -3.21 -16.02
N HIS A 433 14.75 -3.31 -17.01
CA HIS A 433 13.31 -3.40 -16.77
C HIS A 433 12.82 -4.80 -17.10
N ALA A 434 11.91 -5.32 -16.28
CA ALA A 434 11.28 -6.62 -16.46
C ALA A 434 9.77 -6.46 -16.48
N GLY A 435 9.08 -7.12 -17.42
CA GLY A 435 7.64 -6.97 -17.55
C GLY A 435 6.99 -8.08 -18.36
N GLY A 436 5.88 -8.62 -17.86
CA GLY A 436 5.10 -9.65 -18.53
C GLY A 436 4.31 -10.50 -17.52
N LEU A 437 3.29 -11.21 -18.01
CA LEU A 437 2.39 -11.99 -17.16
C LEU A 437 3.13 -13.05 -16.34
N GLY A 438 4.22 -13.62 -16.87
CA GLY A 438 5.05 -14.60 -16.16
C GLY A 438 5.77 -14.06 -14.91
N LEU A 439 5.72 -12.76 -14.63
CA LEU A 439 6.19 -12.16 -13.37
C LEU A 439 5.07 -11.93 -12.36
N GLU A 440 3.84 -12.31 -12.70
CA GLU A 440 2.64 -12.10 -11.88
C GLU A 440 1.91 -13.43 -11.62
N ARG A 441 1.68 -14.21 -12.68
CA ARG A 441 0.95 -15.50 -12.63
C ARG A 441 1.36 -16.45 -13.75
N GLY A 442 0.97 -17.71 -13.62
CA GLY A 442 1.20 -18.74 -14.62
C GLY A 442 0.38 -20.01 -14.37
N GLY A 443 0.45 -20.96 -15.29
CA GLY A 443 -0.07 -22.31 -15.11
C GLY A 443 1.06 -23.29 -14.79
N ALA A 444 0.83 -24.21 -13.85
CA ALA A 444 1.69 -25.37 -13.67
C ALA A 444 1.71 -26.17 -14.99
N ASN A 445 2.90 -26.62 -15.39
CA ASN A 445 3.21 -27.26 -16.66
C ASN A 445 3.00 -26.40 -17.93
N GLU A 446 2.65 -25.12 -17.80
CA GLU A 446 2.50 -24.19 -18.91
C GLU A 446 3.72 -23.25 -19.00
N PRO A 447 4.12 -22.81 -20.21
CA PRO A 447 5.17 -21.82 -20.38
C PRO A 447 4.71 -20.46 -19.84
N CYS A 448 5.47 -19.91 -18.90
CA CYS A 448 5.30 -18.58 -18.34
C CYS A 448 6.31 -17.64 -18.97
N GLU A 449 5.84 -16.55 -19.58
CA GLU A 449 6.69 -15.66 -20.37
C GLU A 449 6.76 -14.24 -19.79
N PHE A 450 7.93 -13.62 -19.85
CA PHE A 450 8.12 -12.20 -19.58
C PHE A 450 9.27 -11.60 -20.40
N ASN A 451 9.28 -10.28 -20.54
CA ASN A 451 10.30 -9.54 -21.28
C ASN A 451 11.32 -8.92 -20.34
N LEU A 452 12.55 -8.79 -20.84
CA LEU A 452 13.65 -8.09 -20.20
C LEU A 452 14.23 -7.04 -21.14
N TYR A 453 14.31 -5.80 -20.66
CA TYR A 453 14.86 -4.65 -21.37
C TYR A 453 16.15 -4.24 -20.67
N THR A 454 17.27 -4.42 -21.36
CA THR A 454 18.63 -4.22 -20.83
C THR A 454 19.44 -3.21 -21.63
N LYS A 455 18.86 -2.60 -22.67
CA LYS A 455 19.54 -1.63 -23.54
C LYS A 455 20.29 -0.55 -22.74
N GLU A 456 19.64 0.00 -21.72
CA GLU A 456 20.18 1.07 -20.88
C GLU A 456 21.11 0.57 -19.75
N ALA A 457 21.22 -0.75 -19.55
CA ALA A 457 22.02 -1.35 -18.49
C ALA A 457 23.49 -1.58 -18.86
N GLY A 458 23.84 -1.44 -20.15
CA GLY A 458 25.19 -1.68 -20.65
C GLY A 458 25.57 -3.16 -20.74
N PRO A 459 26.84 -3.48 -21.04
CA PRO A 459 27.32 -4.86 -21.09
C PRO A 459 27.42 -5.45 -19.68
N GLY A 460 27.11 -6.73 -19.52
CA GLY A 460 27.14 -7.39 -18.21
C GLY A 460 26.63 -8.82 -18.19
N ILE A 461 26.33 -9.32 -17.00
CA ILE A 461 25.80 -10.67 -16.77
C ILE A 461 24.40 -10.56 -16.17
N LEU A 462 23.41 -10.98 -16.93
CA LEU A 462 22.04 -11.13 -16.49
C LEU A 462 21.86 -12.50 -15.83
N GLY A 463 21.43 -12.53 -14.57
CA GLY A 463 21.10 -13.74 -13.82
C GLY A 463 19.60 -13.83 -13.59
N ILE A 464 18.97 -14.95 -13.96
CA ILE A 464 17.56 -15.22 -13.72
C ILE A 464 17.46 -16.47 -12.86
N SER A 465 16.68 -16.40 -11.78
CA SER A 465 16.42 -17.53 -10.89
C SER A 465 14.95 -17.70 -10.61
N VAL A 466 14.47 -18.94 -10.62
CA VAL A 466 13.10 -19.28 -10.22
C VAL A 466 13.19 -20.18 -9.00
N GLU A 467 12.57 -19.75 -7.91
CA GLU A 467 12.56 -20.40 -6.60
C GLU A 467 11.14 -20.82 -6.25
N GLY A 468 10.93 -22.09 -5.93
CA GLY A 468 9.61 -22.55 -5.48
C GLY A 468 9.55 -24.04 -5.19
N LYS A 469 8.34 -24.59 -5.29
CA LYS A 469 8.02 -25.97 -4.87
C LYS A 469 8.57 -27.05 -5.80
N SER A 470 8.79 -26.71 -7.07
CA SER A 470 9.36 -27.61 -8.07
C SER A 470 10.55 -26.96 -8.78
N ARG A 471 11.35 -27.80 -9.45
CA ARG A 471 12.35 -27.35 -10.41
C ARG A 471 11.70 -26.51 -11.53
N ALA A 472 12.41 -25.49 -12.01
CA ALA A 472 11.99 -24.67 -13.12
C ALA A 472 12.88 -24.90 -14.34
N GLU A 473 12.29 -25.06 -15.51
CA GLU A 473 13.02 -25.02 -16.78
C GLU A 473 13.01 -23.58 -17.28
N ILE A 474 14.19 -22.96 -17.44
CA ILE A 474 14.31 -21.54 -17.82
C ILE A 474 14.99 -21.45 -19.18
N ASN A 475 14.38 -20.73 -20.12
CA ASN A 475 14.90 -20.44 -21.44
C ASN A 475 14.90 -18.92 -21.68
N VAL A 476 15.99 -18.39 -22.24
CA VAL A 476 16.13 -16.98 -22.59
C VAL A 476 16.35 -16.88 -24.10
N LYS A 477 15.45 -16.18 -24.78
CA LYS A 477 15.49 -15.91 -26.22
C LYS A 477 15.84 -14.45 -26.50
N ASP A 478 16.75 -14.24 -27.43
CA ASP A 478 17.14 -12.91 -27.88
C ASP A 478 16.10 -12.43 -28.92
N VAL A 479 15.40 -11.33 -28.65
CA VAL A 479 14.33 -10.80 -29.53
C VAL A 479 14.88 -9.71 -30.44
N SER A 480 15.58 -8.74 -29.84
CA SER A 480 16.31 -7.67 -30.52
C SER A 480 17.44 -7.18 -29.62
N PRO A 481 18.39 -6.38 -30.12
CA PRO A 481 19.48 -5.87 -29.28
C PRO A 481 18.96 -5.19 -28.01
N GLY A 482 19.37 -5.70 -26.84
CA GLY A 482 18.93 -5.21 -25.54
C GLY A 482 17.52 -5.63 -25.10
N VAL A 483 16.83 -6.49 -25.85
CA VAL A 483 15.48 -7.02 -25.51
C VAL A 483 15.49 -8.55 -25.55
N TYR A 484 15.07 -9.15 -24.45
CA TYR A 484 15.08 -10.61 -24.26
C TYR A 484 13.70 -11.09 -23.82
N SER A 485 13.29 -12.26 -24.31
CA SER A 485 12.10 -12.96 -23.87
C SER A 485 12.53 -14.15 -23.01
N VAL A 486 12.06 -14.18 -21.76
CA VAL A 486 12.30 -15.27 -20.83
C VAL A 486 11.05 -16.13 -20.77
N ILE A 487 11.23 -17.42 -21.00
CA ILE A 487 10.18 -18.44 -20.90
C ILE A 487 10.61 -19.41 -19.82
N TYR A 488 9.77 -19.64 -18.82
CA TYR A 488 10.03 -20.65 -17.82
C TYR A 488 8.82 -21.52 -17.54
N LYS A 489 9.05 -22.77 -17.13
CA LYS A 489 8.00 -23.74 -16.82
C LYS A 489 8.30 -24.42 -15.49
N VAL A 490 7.26 -24.57 -14.66
CA VAL A 490 7.34 -25.23 -13.35
C VAL A 490 6.31 -26.36 -13.30
N GLY A 491 6.61 -27.42 -12.55
CA GLY A 491 5.79 -28.63 -12.50
C GLY A 491 4.67 -28.61 -11.47
N GLU A 492 4.79 -27.82 -10.40
CA GLU A 492 3.83 -27.80 -9.30
C GLU A 492 3.11 -26.45 -9.15
N PRO A 493 1.83 -26.44 -8.73
CA PRO A 493 1.10 -25.21 -8.43
C PRO A 493 1.50 -24.61 -7.07
N GLY A 494 1.35 -23.30 -6.96
CA GLY A 494 1.64 -22.56 -5.73
C GLY A 494 2.41 -21.26 -5.96
N GLU A 495 2.95 -20.71 -4.88
CA GLU A 495 3.76 -19.49 -4.91
C GLU A 495 5.21 -19.81 -5.32
N TYR A 496 5.73 -19.03 -6.26
CA TYR A 496 7.11 -19.02 -6.74
C TYR A 496 7.68 -17.62 -6.63
N ARG A 497 9.01 -17.51 -6.64
CA ARG A 497 9.74 -16.25 -6.70
C ARG A 497 10.68 -16.23 -7.89
N VAL A 498 10.53 -15.21 -8.74
CA VAL A 498 11.42 -14.98 -9.89
C VAL A 498 12.40 -13.88 -9.51
N GLY A 499 13.65 -14.27 -9.24
CA GLY A 499 14.77 -13.36 -9.01
C GLY A 499 15.46 -13.00 -10.32
N ILE A 500 15.75 -11.73 -10.52
CA ILE A 500 16.42 -11.19 -11.68
C ILE A 500 17.52 -10.25 -11.18
N LYS A 501 18.74 -10.49 -11.66
CA LYS A 501 19.93 -9.75 -11.28
C LYS A 501 20.71 -9.34 -12.50
N PHE A 502 21.43 -8.23 -12.41
CA PHE A 502 22.39 -7.81 -13.41
C PHE A 502 23.71 -7.50 -12.70
N ASN A 503 24.81 -8.16 -13.09
CA ASN A 503 26.08 -8.11 -12.38
C ASN A 503 25.95 -8.43 -10.88
N ASP A 504 25.19 -9.49 -10.57
CA ASP A 504 24.87 -10.00 -9.22
C ASP A 504 24.06 -9.05 -8.30
N GLU A 505 23.72 -7.85 -8.77
CA GLU A 505 22.83 -6.88 -8.14
C GLU A 505 21.37 -7.10 -8.60
N PRO A 506 20.38 -7.12 -7.69
CA PRO A 506 18.97 -7.23 -8.07
C PRO A 506 18.51 -6.04 -8.90
N ILE A 507 17.68 -6.31 -9.91
CA ILE A 507 16.99 -5.24 -10.65
C ILE A 507 15.82 -4.69 -9.80
N PRO A 508 15.26 -3.52 -10.13
CA PRO A 508 14.09 -2.99 -9.44
C PRO A 508 12.93 -4.01 -9.41
N ASP A 509 12.19 -4.03 -8.31
CA ASP A 509 11.07 -4.94 -8.03
C ASP A 509 11.41 -6.43 -7.92
N SER A 510 12.67 -6.82 -8.13
CA SER A 510 13.11 -8.20 -7.95
C SER A 510 13.38 -8.51 -6.46
N PRO A 511 12.96 -9.67 -5.93
CA PRO A 511 12.28 -10.78 -6.62
C PRO A 511 10.77 -10.57 -6.79
N PHE A 512 10.26 -11.05 -7.94
CA PHE A 512 8.83 -11.02 -8.27
C PHE A 512 8.13 -12.24 -7.67
N LYS A 513 6.99 -12.05 -6.99
CA LYS A 513 6.13 -13.15 -6.53
C LYS A 513 5.19 -13.58 -7.65
N VAL A 514 5.16 -14.88 -7.94
CA VAL A 514 4.35 -15.46 -9.02
C VAL A 514 3.46 -16.58 -8.49
N TYR A 515 2.20 -16.59 -8.93
CA TYR A 515 1.22 -17.59 -8.53
C TYR A 515 0.93 -18.58 -9.67
N MET A 516 1.18 -19.87 -9.42
CA MET A 516 1.02 -20.95 -10.39
C MET A 516 -0.29 -21.71 -10.17
N LEU A 517 -1.18 -21.64 -11.15
CA LEU A 517 -2.46 -22.33 -11.15
C LEU A 517 -2.28 -23.82 -11.47
N PRO A 518 -2.99 -24.75 -10.80
CA PRO A 518 -2.98 -26.17 -11.15
C PRO A 518 -3.45 -26.41 -12.58
N GLU A 519 -2.97 -27.45 -13.25
CA GLU A 519 -3.35 -27.82 -14.64
C GLU A 519 -4.81 -28.29 -14.76
N VAL A 520 -5.31 -28.98 -13.74
CA VAL A 520 -6.69 -29.45 -13.63
C VAL A 520 -7.27 -29.08 -12.27
N GLY A 521 -8.58 -28.82 -12.21
CA GLY A 521 -9.28 -28.57 -10.95
C GLY A 521 -10.47 -27.63 -11.10
N GLU A 522 -11.34 -27.66 -10.09
CA GLU A 522 -12.56 -26.84 -10.04
C GLU A 522 -12.27 -25.34 -10.22
N ALA A 523 -11.13 -24.85 -9.72
CA ALA A 523 -10.72 -23.45 -9.85
C ALA A 523 -10.63 -22.95 -11.31
N ARG A 524 -10.29 -23.83 -12.27
CA ARG A 524 -10.16 -23.45 -13.70
C ARG A 524 -11.50 -23.25 -14.41
N LYS A 525 -12.57 -23.84 -13.88
CA LYS A 525 -13.91 -23.65 -14.44
C LYS A 525 -14.43 -22.24 -14.16
N ILE A 526 -13.87 -21.58 -13.17
CA ILE A 526 -14.39 -20.32 -12.61
C ILE A 526 -13.96 -19.15 -13.48
N GLU A 527 -14.93 -18.34 -13.86
CA GLU A 527 -14.74 -17.18 -14.72
C GLU A 527 -15.14 -15.89 -13.99
N LEU A 528 -14.36 -14.83 -14.22
CA LEU A 528 -14.72 -13.49 -13.78
C LEU A 528 -15.71 -12.89 -14.77
N GLY A 529 -16.80 -12.35 -14.25
CA GLY A 529 -17.71 -11.50 -15.01
C GLY A 529 -17.03 -10.19 -15.44
N HIS A 530 -17.75 -9.37 -16.19
CA HIS A 530 -17.20 -8.12 -16.72
C HIS A 530 -16.72 -7.19 -15.59
N ILE A 531 -15.47 -6.76 -15.69
CA ILE A 531 -14.82 -5.78 -14.82
C ILE A 531 -14.88 -4.44 -15.57
N PRO A 532 -15.49 -3.37 -15.03
CA PRO A 532 -15.49 -2.08 -15.68
C PRO A 532 -14.06 -1.55 -15.84
N ASP A 533 -13.75 -1.13 -17.06
CA ASP A 533 -12.42 -0.61 -17.41
C ASP A 533 -12.20 0.84 -16.92
N ALA A 534 -13.27 1.55 -16.49
CA ALA A 534 -13.20 2.92 -16.00
C ALA A 534 -14.35 3.27 -15.02
N GLY A 535 -14.21 4.40 -14.31
CA GLY A 535 -15.29 4.98 -13.49
C GLY A 535 -15.43 4.41 -12.07
N LEU A 536 -14.51 3.55 -11.64
CA LEU A 536 -14.43 3.03 -10.28
C LEU A 536 -13.94 4.14 -9.34
N GLN A 537 -14.55 4.29 -8.16
CA GLN A 537 -14.27 5.41 -7.25
C GLN A 537 -13.89 4.92 -5.86
N VAL A 538 -13.00 5.68 -5.21
CA VAL A 538 -12.68 5.48 -3.79
C VAL A 538 -13.91 5.66 -2.90
N ASN A 539 -13.91 4.92 -1.80
CA ASN A 539 -14.95 4.89 -0.78
C ASN A 539 -16.34 4.49 -1.29
N LYS A 540 -16.44 3.91 -2.49
CA LYS A 540 -17.68 3.34 -3.03
C LYS A 540 -17.55 1.82 -3.15
N PRO A 541 -18.61 1.06 -2.81
CA PRO A 541 -18.62 -0.37 -3.05
C PRO A 541 -18.44 -0.69 -4.53
N ILE A 542 -17.45 -1.52 -4.83
CA ILE A 542 -17.23 -2.12 -6.15
C ILE A 542 -17.70 -3.56 -6.06
N ALA A 543 -18.43 -4.01 -7.09
CA ALA A 543 -18.95 -5.36 -7.15
C ALA A 543 -18.69 -5.98 -8.53
N PHE A 544 -18.24 -7.23 -8.53
CA PHE A 544 -18.08 -8.04 -9.73
C PHE A 544 -18.82 -9.36 -9.56
N THR A 545 -19.21 -9.95 -10.69
CA THR A 545 -19.81 -11.29 -10.70
C THR A 545 -18.73 -12.33 -10.97
N ILE A 546 -18.88 -13.51 -10.38
CA ILE A 546 -18.03 -14.69 -10.58
C ILE A 546 -18.95 -15.81 -11.02
N GLN A 547 -18.62 -16.47 -12.12
CA GLN A 547 -19.34 -17.65 -12.60
C GLN A 547 -18.57 -18.89 -12.16
N MET A 548 -19.22 -19.77 -11.40
CA MET A 548 -18.61 -20.98 -10.86
C MET A 548 -18.55 -22.09 -11.91
N ASN A 549 -19.43 -22.07 -12.92
CA ASN A 549 -19.53 -23.05 -14.00
C ASN A 549 -19.51 -24.50 -13.47
N GLY A 550 -20.30 -24.75 -12.42
CA GLY A 550 -20.41 -26.03 -11.72
C GLY A 550 -19.29 -26.34 -10.72
N ALA A 551 -18.36 -25.41 -10.48
CA ALA A 551 -17.34 -25.54 -9.45
C ALA A 551 -17.96 -25.54 -8.05
N LYS A 552 -17.54 -26.49 -7.20
CA LYS A 552 -17.99 -26.60 -5.81
C LYS A 552 -16.85 -26.29 -4.84
N GLY A 553 -17.10 -25.40 -3.89
CA GLY A 553 -16.15 -25.04 -2.86
C GLY A 553 -16.33 -23.60 -2.38
N LEU A 554 -15.38 -23.14 -1.57
CA LEU A 554 -15.35 -21.77 -1.06
C LEU A 554 -14.53 -20.89 -1.99
N ILE A 555 -15.05 -19.69 -2.26
CA ILE A 555 -14.29 -18.60 -2.88
C ILE A 555 -13.87 -17.61 -1.79
N ASP A 556 -12.59 -17.28 -1.77
CA ASP A 556 -12.02 -16.21 -0.95
C ASP A 556 -11.39 -15.14 -1.86
N GLY A 557 -11.58 -13.88 -1.49
CA GLY A 557 -11.03 -12.74 -2.22
C GLY A 557 -10.25 -11.84 -1.29
N LYS A 558 -9.12 -11.32 -1.77
CA LYS A 558 -8.34 -10.26 -1.14
C LYS A 558 -8.06 -9.15 -2.13
N VAL A 559 -8.02 -7.92 -1.67
CA VAL A 559 -7.60 -6.75 -2.43
C VAL A 559 -6.31 -6.21 -1.80
N ILE A 560 -5.30 -5.98 -2.64
CA ILE A 560 -4.08 -5.27 -2.26
C ILE A 560 -4.17 -3.89 -2.87
N SER A 561 -4.24 -2.88 -2.02
CA SER A 561 -4.24 -1.47 -2.43
C SER A 561 -2.87 -1.04 -2.98
N PRO A 562 -2.79 0.10 -3.68
CA PRO A 562 -1.54 0.68 -4.17
C PRO A 562 -0.43 0.80 -3.09
N SER A 563 -0.81 1.10 -1.84
CA SER A 563 0.14 1.20 -0.71
C SER A 563 0.71 -0.15 -0.26
N GLY A 564 0.18 -1.27 -0.79
CA GLY A 564 0.48 -2.62 -0.34
C GLY A 564 -0.40 -3.08 0.83
N THR A 565 -1.37 -2.27 1.29
CA THR A 565 -2.32 -2.70 2.33
C THR A 565 -3.22 -3.80 1.77
N GLU A 566 -3.25 -4.96 2.42
CA GLU A 566 -4.18 -6.05 2.12
C GLU A 566 -5.50 -5.84 2.87
N ASP A 567 -6.62 -6.04 2.19
CA ASP A 567 -7.96 -6.07 2.77
C ASP A 567 -8.76 -7.26 2.18
N ASP A 568 -9.74 -7.74 2.92
CA ASP A 568 -10.56 -8.87 2.49
C ASP A 568 -11.68 -8.39 1.57
N CYS A 569 -11.93 -9.14 0.50
CA CYS A 569 -13.12 -8.93 -0.32
C CYS A 569 -14.30 -9.72 0.26
N PHE A 570 -15.47 -9.10 0.29
CA PHE A 570 -16.73 -9.76 0.62
C PHE A 570 -17.21 -10.60 -0.55
N VAL A 571 -17.21 -11.92 -0.38
CA VAL A 571 -17.64 -12.89 -1.38
C VAL A 571 -18.94 -13.56 -0.93
N SER A 572 -19.98 -13.52 -1.77
CA SER A 572 -21.28 -14.11 -1.43
C SER A 572 -21.96 -14.75 -2.64
N PRO A 573 -22.64 -15.90 -2.50
CA PRO A 573 -23.44 -16.47 -3.58
C PRO A 573 -24.60 -15.54 -3.96
N ILE A 574 -24.88 -15.42 -5.25
CA ILE A 574 -26.07 -14.77 -5.81
C ILE A 574 -27.13 -15.84 -6.08
N ASP A 575 -26.72 -16.93 -6.73
CA ASP A 575 -27.54 -18.12 -7.00
C ASP A 575 -26.67 -19.40 -6.98
N GLU A 576 -27.15 -20.51 -7.55
CA GLU A 576 -26.46 -21.80 -7.51
C GLU A 576 -25.11 -21.81 -8.26
N ASP A 577 -24.94 -20.96 -9.29
CA ASP A 577 -23.74 -20.96 -10.14
C ASP A 577 -23.04 -19.59 -10.22
N SER A 578 -23.65 -18.55 -9.65
CA SER A 578 -23.14 -17.18 -9.69
C SER A 578 -22.86 -16.61 -8.30
N TRP A 579 -21.73 -15.94 -8.15
CA TRP A 579 -21.25 -15.32 -6.91
C TRP A 579 -20.91 -13.85 -7.13
N ALA A 580 -21.01 -13.04 -6.08
CA ALA A 580 -20.60 -11.64 -6.07
C ALA A 580 -19.32 -11.47 -5.26
N LEU A 581 -18.31 -10.82 -5.84
CA LEU A 581 -17.16 -10.25 -5.14
C LEU A 581 -17.45 -8.78 -4.88
N ARG A 582 -17.30 -8.31 -3.65
CA ARG A 582 -17.49 -6.90 -3.29
C ARG A 582 -16.36 -6.41 -2.39
N PHE A 583 -15.92 -5.18 -2.58
CA PHE A 583 -14.97 -4.52 -1.67
C PHE A 583 -15.15 -3.02 -1.78
N ILE A 584 -14.60 -2.26 -0.84
CA ILE A 584 -14.63 -0.79 -0.85
C ILE A 584 -13.17 -0.33 -0.88
N PRO A 585 -12.67 0.15 -2.03
CA PRO A 585 -11.33 0.70 -2.08
C PRO A 585 -11.26 2.03 -1.34
N HIS A 586 -10.16 2.27 -0.63
CA HIS A 586 -9.96 3.51 0.11
C HIS A 586 -8.92 4.43 -0.54
N GLU A 587 -8.12 3.91 -1.47
CA GLU A 587 -7.01 4.61 -2.10
C GLU A 587 -7.26 4.79 -3.60
N ASN A 588 -6.75 5.87 -4.20
CA ASN A 588 -6.72 5.99 -5.66
C ASN A 588 -5.51 5.22 -6.21
N GLY A 589 -5.68 4.58 -7.37
CA GLY A 589 -4.62 3.87 -8.08
C GLY A 589 -4.95 2.39 -8.32
N ILE A 590 -3.90 1.63 -8.66
CA ILE A 590 -4.02 0.22 -9.02
C ILE A 590 -4.18 -0.67 -7.79
N HIS A 591 -5.30 -1.38 -7.74
CA HIS A 591 -5.54 -2.43 -6.76
C HIS A 591 -5.31 -3.79 -7.41
N GLN A 592 -4.64 -4.69 -6.70
CA GLN A 592 -4.41 -6.06 -7.12
C GLN A 592 -5.38 -6.99 -6.38
N ILE A 593 -6.27 -7.64 -7.13
CA ILE A 593 -7.31 -8.51 -6.59
C ILE A 593 -6.85 -9.97 -6.69
N HIS A 594 -6.72 -10.62 -5.53
CA HIS A 594 -6.42 -12.03 -5.38
C HIS A 594 -7.73 -12.78 -5.12
N LEU A 595 -8.22 -13.51 -6.10
CA LEU A 595 -9.38 -14.38 -5.99
C LEU A 595 -8.96 -15.86 -6.03
N ARG A 596 -9.43 -16.65 -5.07
CA ARG A 596 -9.03 -18.04 -4.86
C ARG A 596 -10.23 -18.94 -4.63
N HIS A 597 -10.15 -20.17 -5.10
CA HIS A 597 -11.08 -21.25 -4.84
C HIS A 597 -10.38 -22.34 -4.03
N ASN A 598 -10.85 -22.60 -2.80
CA ASN A 598 -10.22 -23.51 -1.84
C ASN A 598 -8.70 -23.26 -1.69
N GLY A 599 -8.29 -22.00 -1.59
CA GLY A 599 -6.88 -21.60 -1.46
C GLY A 599 -6.06 -21.60 -2.77
N THR A 600 -6.66 -21.95 -3.91
CA THR A 600 -6.01 -21.95 -5.22
C THR A 600 -6.45 -20.76 -6.05
N HIS A 601 -5.53 -20.02 -6.66
CA HIS A 601 -5.87 -18.91 -7.55
C HIS A 601 -6.74 -19.38 -8.74
N ILE A 602 -7.79 -18.63 -9.06
CA ILE A 602 -8.61 -18.85 -10.26
C ILE A 602 -7.95 -18.23 -11.50
N PRO A 603 -8.39 -18.55 -12.74
CA PRO A 603 -7.90 -17.89 -13.95
C PRO A 603 -7.93 -16.36 -13.83
N GLN A 604 -6.92 -15.70 -14.41
CA GLN A 604 -6.67 -14.26 -14.36
C GLN A 604 -6.29 -13.70 -12.98
N SER A 605 -6.49 -14.44 -11.89
CA SER A 605 -6.06 -14.05 -10.55
C SER A 605 -4.55 -14.25 -10.34
N PRO A 606 -3.84 -13.30 -9.71
CA PRO A 606 -4.32 -11.97 -9.36
C PRO A 606 -4.48 -11.06 -10.60
N PHE A 607 -5.51 -10.20 -10.58
CA PHE A 607 -5.77 -9.20 -11.63
C PHE A 607 -5.71 -7.78 -11.07
N ARG A 608 -5.47 -6.80 -11.93
CA ARG A 608 -5.34 -5.38 -11.57
C ARG A 608 -6.58 -4.60 -11.97
N ILE A 609 -7.01 -3.67 -11.13
CA ILE A 609 -8.09 -2.72 -11.41
C ILE A 609 -7.65 -1.31 -11.05
N VAL A 610 -8.06 -0.32 -11.84
CA VAL A 610 -7.79 1.09 -11.58
C VAL A 610 -8.98 1.70 -10.83
N ILE A 611 -8.70 2.44 -9.76
CA ILE A 611 -9.74 3.06 -8.93
C ILE A 611 -9.38 4.55 -8.75
N GLY A 612 -10.33 5.45 -8.99
CA GLY A 612 -10.10 6.88 -9.01
C GLY A 612 -10.29 7.48 -10.41
N HIS A 613 -9.93 8.75 -10.60
CA HIS A 613 -10.01 9.41 -11.92
C HIS A 613 -8.78 9.09 -12.79
N ASP A 614 -9.02 9.01 -14.10
CA ASP A 614 -8.12 8.51 -15.15
C ASP A 614 -6.95 9.42 -15.57
N ASP A 615 -6.73 10.58 -14.95
CA ASP A 615 -5.79 11.58 -15.52
C ASP A 615 -4.36 11.52 -14.96
N ALA A 616 -3.98 10.43 -14.30
CA ALA A 616 -2.67 10.31 -13.69
C ALA A 616 -1.64 9.63 -14.61
N ASP A 617 -0.93 10.43 -15.40
CA ASP A 617 0.21 9.98 -16.20
C ASP A 617 1.50 10.00 -15.35
N PRO A 618 2.09 8.84 -14.97
CA PRO A 618 3.39 8.78 -14.29
C PRO A 618 4.52 9.42 -15.11
N ALA A 619 4.38 9.49 -16.44
CA ALA A 619 5.32 10.18 -17.31
C ALA A 619 5.24 11.72 -17.20
N ALA A 620 4.12 12.25 -16.69
CA ALA A 620 3.96 13.68 -16.42
C ALA A 620 4.51 14.11 -15.04
N VAL A 621 4.90 13.14 -14.19
CA VAL A 621 5.59 13.41 -12.92
C VAL A 621 7.08 13.62 -13.17
N GLN A 622 7.62 14.73 -12.69
CA GLN A 622 9.03 15.06 -12.85
C GLN A 622 9.72 15.16 -11.49
N ALA A 623 10.86 14.49 -11.31
CA ALA A 623 11.66 14.62 -10.10
C ALA A 623 12.98 15.34 -10.38
N SER A 624 13.32 16.33 -9.55
CA SER A 624 14.54 17.13 -9.72
C SER A 624 15.07 17.64 -8.38
N GLY A 625 16.39 17.72 -8.24
CA GLY A 625 17.04 18.24 -7.04
C GLY A 625 18.41 17.60 -6.80
N ASN A 626 19.16 18.15 -5.85
CA ASN A 626 20.50 17.65 -5.53
C ASN A 626 20.43 16.25 -4.91
N GLY A 627 19.35 15.94 -4.18
CA GLY A 627 19.09 14.61 -3.61
C GLY A 627 18.87 13.49 -4.65
N LEU A 628 18.86 13.79 -5.96
CA LEU A 628 18.81 12.79 -7.04
C LEU A 628 20.09 12.76 -7.88
N LYS A 629 21.12 13.52 -7.51
CA LYS A 629 22.35 13.67 -8.30
C LYS A 629 23.57 13.25 -7.51
N GLU A 630 23.92 14.01 -6.48
CA GLU A 630 25.11 13.80 -5.67
C GLU A 630 24.82 14.14 -4.21
N ILE A 631 25.18 13.24 -3.31
CA ILE A 631 24.88 13.37 -1.88
C ILE A 631 26.11 13.07 -1.02
N LYS A 632 26.04 13.44 0.26
CA LYS A 632 27.11 13.25 1.23
C LYS A 632 26.58 12.60 2.50
N SER A 633 27.33 11.62 3.00
CA SER A 633 27.03 10.92 4.25
C SER A 633 26.93 11.93 5.41
N GLY A 634 25.87 11.82 6.21
CA GLY A 634 25.55 12.71 7.32
C GLY A 634 24.91 14.04 6.94
N ILE A 635 24.76 14.36 5.64
CA ILE A 635 24.21 15.65 5.19
C ILE A 635 22.78 15.48 4.71
N LYS A 636 21.86 16.24 5.32
CA LYS A 636 20.46 16.29 4.88
C LYS A 636 20.38 16.90 3.48
N THR A 637 19.73 16.19 2.56
CA THR A 637 19.54 16.59 1.16
C THR A 637 18.06 16.53 0.78
N ASP A 638 17.73 17.07 -0.39
CA ASP A 638 16.35 17.13 -0.85
C ASP A 638 16.19 17.09 -2.38
N PHE A 639 14.99 16.70 -2.79
CA PHE A 639 14.53 16.81 -4.17
C PHE A 639 13.02 17.06 -4.23
N LEU A 640 12.60 17.68 -5.33
CA LEU A 640 11.21 18.02 -5.64
C LEU A 640 10.66 17.02 -6.64
N ILE A 641 9.46 16.52 -6.36
CA ILE A 641 8.63 15.72 -7.25
C ILE A 641 7.46 16.60 -7.67
N ASN A 642 7.49 17.08 -8.91
CA ASN A 642 6.44 17.89 -9.50
C ASN A 642 5.32 16.99 -10.02
N THR A 643 4.10 17.18 -9.51
CA THR A 643 2.91 16.41 -9.86
C THR A 643 1.83 17.28 -10.51
N CYS A 644 2.16 18.50 -10.94
CA CYS A 644 1.18 19.47 -11.47
C CYS A 644 0.44 19.00 -12.72
N ASN A 645 1.06 18.13 -13.52
CA ASN A 645 0.51 17.66 -14.79
C ASN A 645 0.11 16.17 -14.73
N ALA A 646 0.15 15.58 -13.54
CA ALA A 646 -0.02 14.14 -13.34
C ALA A 646 -1.32 13.78 -12.61
N GLY A 647 -2.30 14.69 -12.54
CA GLY A 647 -3.56 14.43 -11.84
C GLY A 647 -3.40 14.13 -10.34
N ALA A 648 -4.46 13.60 -9.71
CA ALA A 648 -4.38 13.05 -8.35
C ALA A 648 -4.00 11.56 -8.43
N GLY A 649 -3.24 11.06 -7.46
CA GLY A 649 -2.75 9.68 -7.44
C GLY A 649 -2.04 9.35 -6.13
N GLN A 650 -1.29 8.26 -6.11
CA GLN A 650 -0.45 7.87 -4.99
C GLN A 650 1.02 7.99 -5.38
N LEU A 651 1.78 8.74 -4.60
CA LEU A 651 3.22 8.88 -4.73
C LEU A 651 3.94 7.99 -3.71
N ALA A 652 4.73 7.05 -4.19
CA ALA A 652 5.59 6.20 -3.37
C ALA A 652 7.06 6.49 -3.68
N VAL A 653 7.87 6.67 -2.64
CA VAL A 653 9.30 6.90 -2.75
C VAL A 653 10.03 5.89 -1.89
N THR A 654 10.95 5.15 -2.49
CA THR A 654 11.78 4.15 -1.83
C THR A 654 13.25 4.50 -2.07
N ILE A 655 14.06 4.46 -1.04
CA ILE A 655 15.50 4.69 -1.11
C ILE A 655 16.20 3.44 -0.61
N ASP A 656 16.91 2.79 -1.53
CA ASP A 656 17.75 1.63 -1.26
C ASP A 656 19.23 2.06 -1.23
N GLY A 657 20.02 1.51 -0.31
CA GLY A 657 21.44 1.80 -0.26
C GLY A 657 22.19 1.16 0.91
N PRO A 658 23.43 1.59 1.18
CA PRO A 658 24.29 1.02 2.23
C PRO A 658 23.85 1.35 3.66
N SER A 659 22.88 2.22 3.88
CA SER A 659 22.34 2.52 5.21
C SER A 659 20.88 2.94 5.12
N LYS A 660 20.12 2.74 6.21
CA LYS A 660 18.78 3.32 6.33
C LYS A 660 18.88 4.84 6.31
N VAL A 661 17.94 5.47 5.61
CA VAL A 661 17.85 6.93 5.55
C VAL A 661 16.64 7.40 6.35
N SER A 662 16.84 8.42 7.17
CA SER A 662 15.69 9.17 7.68
C SER A 662 15.13 9.98 6.51
N MET A 663 13.84 9.85 6.24
CA MET A 663 13.18 10.48 5.11
C MET A 663 11.89 11.16 5.55
N ASP A 664 11.64 12.36 5.03
CA ASP A 664 10.40 13.11 5.20
C ASP A 664 9.89 13.59 3.84
N CYS A 665 8.57 13.49 3.62
CA CYS A 665 7.91 13.98 2.41
C CYS A 665 6.95 15.11 2.79
N THR A 666 7.12 16.26 2.17
CA THR A 666 6.33 17.46 2.46
C THR A 666 5.63 17.97 1.22
N GLU A 667 4.34 18.23 1.33
CA GLU A 667 3.56 18.83 0.25
C GLU A 667 4.00 20.28 0.00
N VAL A 668 4.21 20.64 -1.25
CA VAL A 668 4.56 21.98 -1.71
C VAL A 668 3.62 22.42 -2.85
N VAL A 669 3.77 23.66 -3.32
CA VAL A 669 2.88 24.23 -4.35
C VAL A 669 2.97 23.44 -5.66
N GLU A 670 4.18 23.04 -6.07
CA GLU A 670 4.43 22.37 -7.35
C GLU A 670 4.31 20.84 -7.26
N GLY A 671 4.12 20.27 -6.07
CA GLY A 671 4.07 18.83 -5.85
C GLY A 671 4.54 18.45 -4.44
N TYR A 672 5.59 17.63 -4.33
CA TYR A 672 6.08 17.08 -3.07
C TYR A 672 7.59 17.20 -2.96
N LYS A 673 8.08 17.73 -1.84
CA LYS A 673 9.50 17.84 -1.52
C LYS A 673 9.89 16.72 -0.57
N VAL A 674 10.76 15.83 -1.05
CA VAL A 674 11.33 14.73 -0.26
C VAL A 674 12.69 15.17 0.27
N ARG A 675 12.90 14.98 1.57
CA ARG A 675 14.16 15.25 2.25
C ARG A 675 14.65 13.98 2.90
N TYR A 676 15.93 13.67 2.76
CA TYR A 676 16.51 12.50 3.40
C TYR A 676 17.98 12.71 3.79
N THR A 677 18.48 11.88 4.70
CA THR A 677 19.87 11.93 5.17
C THR A 677 20.52 10.54 5.05
N PRO A 678 21.48 10.33 4.13
CA PRO A 678 22.26 9.09 4.07
C PRO A 678 23.27 9.03 5.23
N LEU A 679 23.51 7.85 5.80
CA LEU A 679 24.43 7.68 6.94
C LEU A 679 25.71 6.90 6.59
N ALA A 680 25.81 6.39 5.37
CA ALA A 680 26.99 5.72 4.86
C ALA A 680 27.30 6.14 3.40
N PRO A 681 28.57 6.19 2.99
CA PRO A 681 28.95 6.38 1.59
C PRO A 681 28.62 5.14 0.75
N GLY A 682 28.47 5.34 -0.56
CA GLY A 682 28.13 4.30 -1.54
C GLY A 682 26.98 4.73 -2.46
N ASP A 683 26.54 3.82 -3.33
CA ASP A 683 25.47 4.12 -4.29
C ASP A 683 24.10 3.93 -3.63
N TYR A 684 23.25 4.96 -3.70
CA TYR A 684 21.85 4.88 -3.31
C TYR A 684 20.95 4.85 -4.55
N PHE A 685 19.83 4.15 -4.48
CA PHE A 685 18.84 4.07 -5.53
C PHE A 685 17.52 4.64 -5.04
N VAL A 686 17.14 5.80 -5.58
CA VAL A 686 15.87 6.45 -5.26
C VAL A 686 14.84 6.01 -6.28
N THR A 687 13.94 5.12 -5.88
CA THR A 687 12.79 4.68 -6.66
C THR A 687 11.60 5.59 -6.37
N ILE A 688 11.02 6.17 -7.42
CA ILE A 688 9.82 7.02 -7.30
C ILE A 688 8.75 6.42 -8.20
N LYS A 689 7.61 6.07 -7.58
CA LYS A 689 6.45 5.50 -8.25
C LYS A 689 5.24 6.40 -8.08
N TYR A 690 4.45 6.54 -9.14
CA TYR A 690 3.15 7.20 -9.13
C TYR A 690 2.08 6.22 -9.59
N ASN A 691 1.05 5.98 -8.77
CA ASN A 691 0.04 4.94 -8.97
C ASN A 691 0.63 3.54 -9.21
N GLY A 692 1.74 3.22 -8.54
CA GLY A 692 2.45 1.94 -8.68
C GLY A 692 3.39 1.84 -9.88
N TYR A 693 3.43 2.83 -10.78
CA TYR A 693 4.35 2.88 -11.92
C TYR A 693 5.55 3.76 -11.64
N HIS A 694 6.72 3.38 -12.15
CA HIS A 694 7.89 4.24 -12.10
C HIS A 694 7.64 5.56 -12.83
N ILE A 695 8.09 6.68 -12.27
CA ILE A 695 8.10 7.95 -13.00
C ILE A 695 9.30 8.01 -13.94
N VAL A 696 9.33 9.03 -14.79
CA VAL A 696 10.51 9.32 -15.62
C VAL A 696 11.74 9.52 -14.74
N GLY A 697 12.81 8.77 -15.04
CA GLY A 697 14.07 8.87 -14.29
C GLY A 697 14.26 7.79 -13.25
N SER A 698 13.15 7.24 -12.71
CA SER A 698 13.20 6.23 -11.67
C SER A 698 13.65 4.87 -12.21
N PRO A 699 14.41 4.09 -11.42
CA PRO A 699 15.14 4.51 -10.22
C PRO A 699 16.33 5.43 -10.54
N PHE A 700 16.58 6.40 -9.67
CA PHE A 700 17.72 7.31 -9.76
C PHE A 700 18.90 6.74 -8.98
N LYS A 701 20.02 6.50 -9.66
CA LYS A 701 21.30 6.19 -9.00
C LYS A 701 21.93 7.47 -8.46
N VAL A 702 22.19 7.53 -7.16
CA VAL A 702 22.70 8.70 -6.44
C VAL A 702 23.96 8.32 -5.67
N PRO A 703 25.16 8.68 -6.17
CA PRO A 703 26.41 8.45 -5.47
C PRO A 703 26.50 9.26 -4.17
N CYS A 704 26.81 8.58 -3.06
CA CYS A 704 27.05 9.18 -1.76
C CYS A 704 28.53 9.15 -1.40
N THR A 705 29.10 10.32 -1.09
CA THR A 705 30.52 10.47 -0.71
C THR A 705 30.67 10.87 0.76
N GLY A 706 31.90 10.83 1.29
CA GLY A 706 32.21 11.23 2.67
C GLY A 706 32.45 10.06 3.61
N THR A 707 32.53 10.35 4.90
CA THR A 707 32.79 9.35 5.96
C THR A 707 31.51 8.70 6.44
N ALA A 708 31.55 7.40 6.70
CA ALA A 708 30.43 6.68 7.30
C ALA A 708 30.10 7.24 8.68
N VAL A 709 28.82 7.58 8.89
CA VAL A 709 28.26 8.03 10.18
C VAL A 709 27.55 6.87 10.90
N ALA A 710 27.18 5.82 10.17
CA ALA A 710 26.68 4.55 10.70
C ALA A 710 27.39 3.36 10.04
N GLU A 711 27.30 2.16 10.65
CA GLU A 711 27.82 0.93 10.04
C GLU A 711 27.08 0.64 8.72
N PRO A 712 27.79 0.48 7.59
CA PRO A 712 27.17 0.12 6.33
C PRO A 712 26.56 -1.28 6.39
N GLY A 713 25.26 -1.38 6.10
CA GLY A 713 24.56 -2.64 5.84
C GLY A 713 24.84 -3.14 4.42
N SER A 714 24.51 -4.40 4.15
CA SER A 714 24.66 -4.99 2.81
C SER A 714 23.63 -4.44 1.81
N HIS A 715 22.42 -4.12 2.28
CA HIS A 715 21.35 -3.46 1.51
C HIS A 715 20.23 -3.03 2.46
N GLU A 716 20.01 -1.73 2.63
CA GLU A 716 18.98 -1.16 3.51
C GLU A 716 17.95 -0.40 2.68
N THR A 717 16.68 -0.48 3.09
CA THR A 717 15.55 0.12 2.37
C THR A 717 14.77 1.06 3.30
N SER A 718 14.41 2.24 2.80
CA SER A 718 13.53 3.21 3.48
C SER A 718 12.47 3.71 2.52
N SER A 719 11.20 3.78 2.94
CA SER A 719 10.09 4.16 2.05
C SER A 719 9.14 5.16 2.68
N VAL A 720 8.45 5.93 1.83
CA VAL A 720 7.34 6.82 2.20
C VAL A 720 6.28 6.76 1.09
N VAL A 721 5.02 6.72 1.49
CA VAL A 721 3.86 6.71 0.59
C VAL A 721 2.95 7.86 0.96
N VAL A 722 2.53 8.64 -0.03
CA VAL A 722 1.69 9.84 0.16
C VAL A 722 0.60 9.85 -0.90
N GLU A 723 -0.64 10.07 -0.49
CA GLU A 723 -1.72 10.38 -1.42
C GLU A 723 -1.60 11.80 -1.92
N THR A 724 -1.63 11.98 -3.24
CA THR A 724 -1.47 13.28 -3.85
C THR A 724 -2.81 13.95 -4.12
N VAL A 725 -2.89 15.23 -3.81
CA VAL A 725 -3.97 16.10 -4.28
C VAL A 725 -3.64 16.67 -5.66
N THR A 726 -4.65 16.90 -6.49
CA THR A 726 -4.47 17.56 -7.80
C THR A 726 -3.81 18.93 -7.59
N LYS A 727 -2.61 19.10 -8.14
CA LYS A 727 -1.89 20.38 -8.12
C LYS A 727 -2.10 21.07 -9.45
N GLN A 728 -2.65 22.28 -9.42
CA GLN A 728 -2.56 23.16 -10.56
C GLN A 728 -1.41 24.11 -10.28
N SER A 729 -0.46 24.17 -11.21
CA SER A 729 0.51 25.27 -11.15
C SER A 729 -0.31 26.57 -11.24
N LYS A 730 -0.19 27.47 -10.25
CA LYS A 730 -0.38 28.88 -10.58
C LYS A 730 0.71 29.15 -11.58
N HIS A 731 0.35 29.26 -12.85
CA HIS A 731 1.26 29.59 -13.93
C HIS A 731 2.27 30.65 -13.43
N LYS A 732 3.49 30.22 -13.08
CA LYS A 732 4.64 30.76 -13.79
C LYS A 732 4.53 30.12 -15.16
N GLY A 733 3.63 30.65 -15.99
CA GLY A 733 3.93 30.66 -17.40
C GLY A 733 5.35 31.19 -17.49
N ASP A 734 6.15 30.61 -18.39
CA ASP A 734 7.39 31.25 -18.82
C ASP A 734 7.20 32.75 -18.66
N GLN A 735 8.06 33.41 -17.87
CA GLN A 735 8.03 34.85 -17.86
C GLN A 735 8.33 35.25 -19.30
N LEU A 736 7.26 35.36 -20.09
CA LEU A 736 7.23 36.06 -21.34
C LEU A 736 7.94 37.37 -20.99
N PRO A 737 9.05 37.67 -21.69
CA PRO A 737 9.86 38.82 -21.34
C PRO A 737 8.90 40.01 -21.17
N ARG A 738 8.99 40.74 -20.05
CA ARG A 738 8.04 41.81 -19.74
C ARG A 738 7.89 42.71 -20.97
N PHE A 739 6.78 42.54 -21.68
CA PHE A 739 6.55 43.26 -22.91
C PHE A 739 6.17 44.69 -22.54
N ARG A 740 7.08 45.63 -22.83
CA ARG A 740 6.82 47.05 -22.73
C ARG A 740 6.75 47.58 -24.15
N SER A 741 5.54 47.92 -24.58
CA SER A 741 5.30 48.49 -25.89
C SER A 741 4.32 49.64 -25.87
N ASN A 742 4.44 50.51 -26.87
CA ASN A 742 3.48 51.53 -27.21
C ASN A 742 3.00 51.29 -28.66
N PRO A 743 1.89 50.56 -28.86
CA PRO A 743 1.32 50.26 -30.17
C PRO A 743 1.03 51.50 -31.02
N ALA A 744 0.76 52.66 -30.41
CA ALA A 744 0.49 53.91 -31.14
C ALA A 744 1.69 54.42 -31.96
N LYS A 745 2.90 53.91 -31.70
CA LYS A 745 4.12 54.24 -32.47
C LYS A 745 4.37 53.31 -33.65
N ILE A 746 3.54 52.28 -33.84
CA ILE A 746 3.67 51.33 -34.94
C ILE A 746 3.14 51.97 -36.22
N THR A 747 3.86 51.78 -37.32
CA THR A 747 3.41 52.22 -38.65
C THR A 747 3.24 51.03 -39.58
N SER A 748 2.18 51.05 -40.38
CA SER A 748 1.89 50.01 -41.37
C SER A 748 1.72 50.63 -42.75
N LYS A 749 2.37 50.08 -43.77
CA LYS A 749 2.32 50.58 -45.15
C LYS A 749 2.34 49.44 -46.16
N GLY A 750 1.59 49.59 -47.24
CA GLY A 750 1.59 48.64 -48.36
C GLY A 750 0.22 48.52 -49.01
N PRO A 751 0.17 48.07 -50.27
CA PRO A 751 -1.08 47.96 -51.03
C PRO A 751 -2.06 46.97 -50.38
N GLY A 752 -1.54 45.89 -49.77
CA GLY A 752 -2.31 44.86 -49.08
C GLY A 752 -3.03 45.32 -47.81
N LEU A 753 -2.95 46.60 -47.40
CA LEU A 753 -3.77 47.14 -46.32
C LEU A 753 -5.10 47.73 -46.79
N LYS A 754 -5.27 47.93 -48.11
CA LYS A 754 -6.46 48.58 -48.68
C LYS A 754 -7.08 47.78 -49.81
N LYS A 755 -6.27 47.14 -50.65
CA LYS A 755 -6.74 46.36 -51.79
C LYS A 755 -6.01 45.04 -51.89
N ALA A 756 -6.74 43.99 -52.22
CA ALA A 756 -6.20 42.66 -52.48
C ALA A 756 -6.68 42.14 -53.83
N ILE A 757 -5.86 41.35 -54.52
CA ILE A 757 -6.24 40.65 -55.74
C ILE A 757 -6.46 39.17 -55.39
N THR A 758 -7.62 38.64 -55.79
CA THR A 758 -7.98 37.22 -55.61
C THR A 758 -6.94 36.29 -56.25
N HIS A 759 -6.57 35.21 -55.56
CA HIS A 759 -5.57 34.21 -56.00
C HIS A 759 -4.17 34.77 -56.29
N LYS A 760 -3.83 35.97 -55.82
CA LYS A 760 -2.48 36.52 -55.86
C LYS A 760 -1.94 36.77 -54.46
N MET A 761 -0.62 36.79 -54.36
CA MET A 761 0.06 37.19 -53.13
C MET A 761 -0.05 38.70 -52.95
N ASN A 762 -0.73 39.10 -51.88
CA ASN A 762 -0.88 40.49 -51.45
C ASN A 762 0.04 40.74 -50.26
N SER A 763 0.61 41.95 -50.17
CA SER A 763 1.62 42.23 -49.16
C SER A 763 1.56 43.63 -48.60
N PHE A 764 2.02 43.76 -47.36
CA PHE A 764 2.25 45.02 -46.68
C PHE A 764 3.29 44.83 -45.58
N GLN A 765 3.78 45.94 -45.05
CA GLN A 765 4.83 45.97 -44.04
C GLN A 765 4.33 46.65 -42.76
N ILE A 766 4.71 46.11 -41.61
CA ILE A 766 4.52 46.71 -40.29
C ILE A 766 5.89 47.01 -39.69
N ASN A 767 6.11 48.25 -39.26
CA ASN A 767 7.31 48.69 -38.57
C ASN A 767 7.00 48.96 -37.09
N CYS A 768 7.59 48.14 -36.21
CA CYS A 768 7.45 48.22 -34.76
C CYS A 768 8.71 48.78 -34.06
N GLN A 769 9.67 49.35 -34.79
CA GLN A 769 10.99 49.75 -34.25
C GLN A 769 10.88 50.69 -33.03
N ASP A 770 10.00 51.68 -33.07
CA ASP A 770 9.85 52.68 -31.99
C ASP A 770 8.78 52.29 -30.95
N ALA A 771 8.16 51.13 -31.12
CA ALA A 771 7.02 50.68 -30.33
C ALA A 771 7.41 49.85 -29.12
N GLY A 772 8.69 49.60 -28.86
CA GLY A 772 9.15 48.70 -27.79
C GLY A 772 9.01 47.23 -28.17
N ASN A 773 9.11 46.32 -27.19
CA ASN A 773 9.11 44.87 -27.44
C ASN A 773 7.77 44.25 -27.06
N ASN A 774 7.09 43.65 -28.04
CA ASN A 774 5.86 42.86 -27.90
C ASN A 774 5.65 41.93 -29.10
N ILE A 775 4.61 41.09 -29.04
CA ILE A 775 4.27 40.11 -30.07
C ILE A 775 3.33 40.74 -31.11
N LEU A 776 3.63 40.57 -32.39
CA LEU A 776 2.76 41.01 -33.49
C LEU A 776 1.78 39.88 -33.88
N PHE A 777 0.49 40.15 -33.78
CA PHE A 777 -0.58 39.29 -34.27
C PHE A 777 -1.17 39.90 -35.54
N VAL A 778 -1.34 39.08 -36.59
CA VAL A 778 -2.02 39.50 -37.82
C VAL A 778 -2.99 38.40 -38.25
N SER A 779 -4.24 38.78 -38.47
CA SER A 779 -5.27 37.88 -38.99
C SER A 779 -6.09 38.58 -40.07
N LEU A 780 -6.73 37.78 -40.93
CA LEU A 780 -7.56 38.25 -42.01
C LEU A 780 -8.86 37.44 -42.04
N TYR A 781 -9.99 38.12 -42.08
CA TYR A 781 -11.31 37.51 -42.09
C TYR A 781 -12.09 38.00 -43.31
N GLY A 782 -12.52 37.07 -44.16
CA GLY A 782 -13.27 37.35 -45.38
C GLY A 782 -14.77 37.06 -45.23
N PRO A 783 -15.55 37.26 -46.31
CA PRO A 783 -17.00 37.08 -46.30
C PRO A 783 -17.46 35.66 -45.97
N LYS A 784 -16.63 34.65 -46.23
CA LYS A 784 -16.93 33.23 -46.01
C LYS A 784 -16.22 32.63 -44.79
N GLY A 785 -15.49 33.44 -44.02
CA GLY A 785 -14.73 32.96 -42.86
C GLY A 785 -13.27 33.45 -42.83
N PRO A 786 -12.45 32.91 -41.91
CA PRO A 786 -11.03 33.27 -41.82
C PRO A 786 -10.27 32.86 -43.09
N CYS A 787 -9.24 33.64 -43.43
CA CYS A 787 -8.41 33.39 -44.60
C CYS A 787 -7.47 32.18 -44.38
N ASP A 788 -7.34 31.33 -45.39
CA ASP A 788 -6.57 30.08 -45.30
C ASP A 788 -5.06 30.29 -45.07
N GLU A 789 -4.47 31.34 -45.66
CA GLU A 789 -3.01 31.54 -45.64
C GLU A 789 -2.60 33.00 -45.38
N ILE A 790 -1.91 33.21 -44.25
CA ILE A 790 -1.20 34.44 -43.90
C ILE A 790 0.20 34.12 -43.39
N HIS A 791 1.19 34.76 -43.98
CA HIS A 791 2.60 34.61 -43.62
C HIS A 791 3.13 35.92 -43.04
N VAL A 792 3.72 35.85 -41.85
CA VAL A 792 4.35 36.99 -41.18
C VAL A 792 5.85 36.72 -41.11
N LYS A 793 6.65 37.51 -41.84
CA LYS A 793 8.10 37.36 -41.89
C LYS A 793 8.79 38.54 -41.21
N HIS A 794 9.54 38.29 -40.14
CA HIS A 794 10.43 39.29 -39.54
C HIS A 794 11.65 39.51 -40.44
N THR A 795 11.90 40.77 -40.81
CA THR A 795 13.00 41.15 -41.71
C THR A 795 14.14 41.88 -40.98
N GLY A 796 14.11 41.90 -39.64
CA GLY A 796 15.08 42.58 -38.78
C GLY A 796 14.63 43.95 -38.30
N ARG A 797 15.26 44.47 -37.23
CA ARG A 797 14.95 45.78 -36.61
C ARG A 797 13.47 46.01 -36.26
N SER A 798 12.78 44.94 -35.85
CA SER A 798 11.34 44.95 -35.54
C SER A 798 10.45 45.37 -36.72
N ILE A 799 10.89 45.09 -37.95
CA ILE A 799 10.10 45.25 -39.18
C ILE A 799 9.60 43.88 -39.62
N TYR A 800 8.33 43.81 -40.01
CA TYR A 800 7.64 42.60 -40.42
C TYR A 800 7.03 42.81 -41.80
N ASN A 801 7.29 41.88 -42.71
CA ASN A 801 6.61 41.80 -44.00
C ASN A 801 5.50 40.76 -43.88
N ILE A 802 4.27 41.19 -44.15
CA ILE A 802 3.09 40.33 -44.12
C ILE A 802 2.71 40.05 -45.56
N THR A 803 2.52 38.77 -45.89
CA THR A 803 2.01 38.32 -47.18
C THR A 803 0.84 37.37 -47.00
N TYR A 804 -0.24 37.58 -47.74
CA TYR A 804 -1.44 36.76 -47.65
C TYR A 804 -2.08 36.57 -49.03
N MET A 805 -2.85 35.50 -49.18
CA MET A 805 -3.59 35.20 -50.40
C MET A 805 -5.06 34.96 -50.06
N VAL A 806 -5.95 35.69 -50.73
CA VAL A 806 -7.40 35.58 -50.56
C VAL A 806 -8.02 34.84 -51.74
N LYS A 807 -8.98 33.95 -51.46
CA LYS A 807 -9.66 33.12 -52.47
C LYS A 807 -11.02 33.67 -52.88
N ASP A 808 -11.62 34.52 -52.06
CA ASP A 808 -12.96 35.07 -52.29
C ASP A 808 -12.92 36.56 -52.61
N ARG A 809 -13.85 37.02 -53.44
CA ARG A 809 -14.06 38.45 -53.72
C ARG A 809 -14.92 39.08 -52.63
N GLY A 810 -14.72 40.38 -52.39
CA GLY A 810 -15.52 41.17 -51.45
C GLY A 810 -14.70 41.82 -50.33
N GLU A 811 -15.40 42.43 -49.37
CA GLU A 811 -14.78 43.13 -48.24
C GLU A 811 -14.16 42.12 -47.25
N HIS A 812 -12.86 42.29 -46.96
CA HIS A 812 -12.13 41.54 -45.96
C HIS A 812 -11.72 42.47 -44.81
N ILE A 813 -11.69 41.94 -43.59
CA ILE A 813 -11.27 42.63 -42.38
C ILE A 813 -9.90 42.09 -41.96
N LEU A 814 -8.89 42.95 -42.04
CA LEU A 814 -7.53 42.63 -41.59
C LEU A 814 -7.32 43.21 -40.19
N ILE A 815 -6.98 42.35 -39.23
CA ILE A 815 -6.69 42.75 -37.86
C ILE A 815 -5.20 42.58 -37.61
N ALA A 816 -4.53 43.68 -37.30
CA ALA A 816 -3.16 43.66 -36.78
C ALA A 816 -3.12 44.22 -35.35
N LYS A 817 -2.51 43.47 -34.43
CA LYS A 817 -2.34 43.82 -33.01
C LYS A 817 -0.89 43.66 -32.58
N TYR A 818 -0.45 44.48 -31.64
CA TYR A 818 0.87 44.36 -31.01
C TYR A 818 0.67 44.18 -29.50
N GLY A 819 0.87 42.95 -29.02
CA GLY A 819 0.31 42.49 -27.75
C GLY A 819 -1.21 42.37 -27.85
N THR A 820 -1.91 42.95 -26.89
CA THR A 820 -3.39 42.92 -26.82
C THR A 820 -4.06 44.04 -27.62
N ASP A 821 -3.30 45.06 -28.03
CA ASP A 821 -3.81 46.32 -28.57
C ASP A 821 -3.72 46.37 -30.09
N HIS A 822 -4.68 47.06 -30.71
CA HIS A 822 -4.65 47.32 -32.16
C HIS A 822 -3.53 48.30 -32.53
N ILE A 823 -2.85 48.03 -33.65
CA ILE A 823 -1.95 49.02 -34.24
C ILE A 823 -2.76 50.16 -34.89
N PRO A 824 -2.19 51.37 -35.07
CA PRO A 824 -2.85 52.45 -35.77
C PRO A 824 -3.38 52.04 -37.15
N GLY A 825 -4.69 52.25 -37.37
CA GLY A 825 -5.39 51.87 -38.61
C GLY A 825 -6.01 50.47 -38.60
N SER A 826 -5.70 49.62 -37.62
CA SER A 826 -6.35 48.32 -37.40
C SER A 826 -7.67 48.50 -36.61
N PRO A 827 -8.77 47.82 -36.98
CA PRO A 827 -8.90 46.90 -38.12
C PRO A 827 -8.90 47.63 -39.47
N PHE A 828 -8.24 47.05 -40.46
CA PHE A 828 -8.22 47.56 -41.84
C PHE A 828 -9.30 46.89 -42.68
N LYS A 829 -10.00 47.67 -43.49
CA LYS A 829 -10.89 47.16 -44.53
C LYS A 829 -10.11 46.99 -45.82
N VAL A 830 -10.05 45.76 -46.32
CA VAL A 830 -9.35 45.40 -47.56
C VAL A 830 -10.39 45.00 -48.60
N GLU A 831 -10.47 45.77 -49.68
CA GLU A 831 -11.36 45.47 -50.79
C GLU A 831 -10.67 44.46 -51.73
N CYS A 832 -11.28 43.29 -51.91
CA CYS A 832 -10.73 42.25 -52.79
C CYS A 832 -11.49 42.14 -54.11
N THR A 833 -10.75 42.36 -55.21
CA THR A 833 -11.23 42.31 -56.59
C THR A 833 -10.78 41.05 -57.32
#